data_AF-A0A7C4E9C2-F1
#
_entry.id   AF-A0A7C4E9C2-F1
#
_cell.length_a   1.000
_cell.length_b   1.000
_cell.length_c   1.000
_cell.angle_alpha   90.00
_cell.angle_beta   90.00
_cell.angle_gamma   90.00
#
_symmetry.space_group_name_H-M   'P 1'
#
loop_
_entity.id
_entity.type
_entity.pdbx_description
1 polymer ?
#
loop_
_entity_poly.entity_id
_entity_poly.type
_entity_poly.pdbx_seq_one_letter_code
_entity_poly.pdbx_strand_id
1 'polypeptide(L)'
;MRISQLSPDEALASLRSSRAGLASAEARRRLAEFGPNRLEEVRRTPLALRAARQFTHLFALVLWVAAALAFWAAARDPASGMATLGVAIVGVILINGAFSFWQEYRAEEAIAALKAILPHRAIVLRDGVAHELPIELLVPGDVILVREGDDVPADCRLIEATALRVNTATVTGESVPQPRSAEPTDEPELLAARCLLLAGTSVVAGEGRALVYATGMRTEFGRIVQLTQAAGEAPSPLQREIARLSRLVSLAAAALGIVFFLIGQAIGLPFWANFLFAIGVIVANVPEGLLPTVTLALAMATQRMAKRNALVRRLPAAEALGAATVIVTDKTGTLTENRMTAVRAFFADGARDLAQFDAAAAARVAPFFECARHCHSVREVEERGRTRLLGDPTEVALIEMADRVLPAAPMPRVDEIPFDSDRRRMATLHRARDGRVLYCKGAPESVLPLAAQALDSRGETVPIDAALRARLAAAADEMAEHGLRVLALAFRAVPEGLPREDFERDLVLAGLVGLADPPRPEVPGAIATCRSAGIRVIMVTGDHPQTARAIARQIGLAQAPVVVTGAQLARMTDAQLQLALDRSEEVLFARVTADQKMRVVEALKRKGEVVAATGDGVNDAPALKRADIGIAMGVAGTDVAREAADMVLLDDNFASIVAAIEEGRAVFQNIR
;
A
#
# COMPACT_ATOMS: atom_id res chain seq x y z
N MET A 1 -29.69 5.44 -16.30
CA MET A 1 -30.35 5.93 -15.07
C MET A 1 -29.41 6.93 -14.42
N ARG A 2 -29.85 8.16 -14.11
CA ARG A 2 -29.00 9.17 -13.46
C ARG A 2 -29.06 8.99 -11.95
N ILE A 3 -28.30 8.02 -11.43
CA ILE A 3 -28.29 7.68 -10.01
C ILE A 3 -27.80 8.84 -9.12
N SER A 4 -27.06 9.80 -9.69
CA SER A 4 -26.61 11.03 -9.03
C SER A 4 -27.75 11.97 -8.62
N GLN A 5 -28.87 11.96 -9.34
CA GLN A 5 -30.02 12.83 -9.11
C GLN A 5 -30.98 12.30 -8.03
N LEU A 6 -30.85 11.03 -7.67
CA LEU A 6 -31.72 10.39 -6.69
C LEU A 6 -31.26 10.71 -5.28
N SER A 7 -32.22 10.88 -4.38
CA SER A 7 -31.94 10.87 -2.93
C SER A 7 -31.40 9.50 -2.49
N PRO A 8 -30.73 9.39 -1.33
CA PRO A 8 -30.21 8.12 -0.83
C PRO A 8 -31.26 7.01 -0.76
N ASP A 9 -32.49 7.32 -0.33
CA ASP A 9 -33.56 6.33 -0.17
C ASP A 9 -34.15 5.91 -1.52
N GLU A 10 -34.26 6.82 -2.50
CA GLU A 10 -34.67 6.50 -3.88
C GLU A 10 -33.60 5.65 -4.61
N ALA A 11 -32.32 5.94 -4.40
CA ALA A 11 -31.22 5.17 -4.95
C ALA A 11 -31.26 3.73 -4.43
N LEU A 12 -31.46 3.54 -3.12
CA LEU A 12 -31.64 2.23 -2.50
C LEU A 12 -32.86 1.49 -3.06
N ALA A 13 -34.01 2.17 -3.19
CA ALA A 13 -35.23 1.61 -3.76
C ALA A 13 -35.02 1.15 -5.21
N SER A 14 -34.28 1.92 -6.02
CA SER A 14 -34.03 1.61 -7.43
C SER A 14 -33.27 0.31 -7.65
N LEU A 15 -32.35 -0.02 -6.75
CA LEU A 15 -31.56 -1.25 -6.79
C LEU A 15 -32.14 -2.35 -5.88
N ARG A 16 -33.34 -2.14 -5.33
CA ARG A 16 -34.01 -3.02 -4.36
C ARG A 16 -33.08 -3.41 -3.20
N SER A 17 -32.39 -2.41 -2.65
CA SER A 17 -31.47 -2.55 -1.52
C SER A 17 -31.98 -1.76 -0.31
N SER A 18 -31.29 -1.86 0.83
CA SER A 18 -31.63 -1.20 2.09
C SER A 18 -30.41 -0.57 2.73
N ARG A 19 -30.60 0.33 3.71
CA ARG A 19 -29.49 0.88 4.52
C ARG A 19 -28.74 -0.19 5.31
N ALA A 20 -29.37 -1.34 5.55
CA ALA A 20 -28.78 -2.54 6.18
C ALA A 20 -28.08 -3.46 5.15
N GLY A 21 -28.02 -3.07 3.88
CA GLY A 21 -27.43 -3.86 2.80
C GLY A 21 -28.38 -4.87 2.17
N LEU A 22 -27.80 -5.77 1.35
CA LEU A 22 -28.51 -6.87 0.69
C LEU A 22 -28.57 -8.11 1.59
N ALA A 23 -29.55 -8.97 1.34
CA ALA A 23 -29.54 -10.33 1.88
C ALA A 23 -28.48 -11.19 1.19
N SER A 24 -27.79 -12.06 1.94
CA SER A 24 -26.72 -12.91 1.37
C SER A 24 -27.19 -13.80 0.21
N ALA A 25 -28.44 -14.25 0.20
CA ALA A 25 -29.01 -15.04 -0.91
C ALA A 25 -29.20 -14.21 -2.19
N GLU A 26 -29.63 -12.96 -2.06
CA GLU A 26 -29.83 -12.04 -3.18
C GLU A 26 -28.50 -11.66 -3.82
N ALA A 27 -27.48 -11.39 -3.00
CA ALA A 27 -26.14 -11.09 -3.48
C ALA A 27 -25.56 -12.24 -4.34
N ARG A 28 -25.74 -13.50 -3.91
CA ARG A 28 -25.34 -14.68 -4.70
C ARG A 28 -26.05 -14.78 -6.04
N ARG A 29 -27.36 -14.47 -6.09
CA ARG A 29 -28.13 -14.46 -7.34
C ARG A 29 -27.59 -13.40 -8.31
N ARG A 30 -27.35 -12.18 -7.81
CA ARG A 30 -26.80 -11.09 -8.63
C ARG A 30 -25.38 -11.38 -9.11
N LEU A 31 -24.57 -12.09 -8.33
CA LEU A 31 -23.22 -12.46 -8.75
C LEU A 31 -23.24 -13.38 -9.98
N ALA A 32 -24.20 -14.30 -10.04
CA ALA A 32 -24.40 -15.17 -11.20
C ALA A 32 -24.91 -14.41 -12.45
N GLU A 33 -25.64 -13.31 -12.27
CA GLU A 33 -26.23 -12.50 -13.35
C GLU A 33 -25.26 -11.43 -13.89
N PHE A 34 -24.62 -10.68 -12.99
CA PHE A 34 -23.74 -9.56 -13.33
C PHE A 34 -22.30 -9.99 -13.57
N GLY A 35 -21.91 -11.19 -13.08
CA GLY A 35 -20.55 -11.66 -13.07
C GLY A 35 -19.72 -11.04 -11.95
N PRO A 36 -18.46 -11.51 -11.76
CA PRO A 36 -17.58 -10.99 -10.72
C PRO A 36 -17.14 -9.55 -11.03
N ASN A 37 -16.92 -8.77 -9.98
CA ASN A 37 -16.34 -7.44 -10.07
C ASN A 37 -14.83 -7.55 -10.39
N ARG A 38 -14.49 -7.79 -11.66
CA ARG A 38 -13.12 -7.76 -12.16
C ARG A 38 -13.01 -7.01 -13.47
N LEU A 39 -11.82 -6.46 -13.72
CA LEU A 39 -11.44 -5.97 -15.04
C LEU A 39 -11.08 -7.17 -15.93
N GLU A 40 -11.59 -7.20 -17.16
CA GLU A 40 -11.24 -8.26 -18.11
C GLU A 40 -9.80 -8.04 -18.62
N GLU A 41 -8.91 -9.00 -18.36
CA GLU A 41 -7.59 -9.05 -19.01
C GLU A 41 -7.77 -9.27 -20.52
N VAL A 42 -6.91 -8.63 -21.33
CA VAL A 42 -6.83 -8.85 -22.79
C VAL A 42 -6.77 -10.35 -23.06
N ARG A 43 -7.63 -10.84 -23.97
CA ARG A 43 -7.68 -12.26 -24.35
C ARG A 43 -6.28 -12.76 -24.68
N ARG A 44 -5.80 -13.73 -23.89
CA ARG A 44 -4.50 -14.38 -24.12
C ARG A 44 -4.47 -14.96 -25.52
N THR A 45 -3.35 -14.81 -26.22
CA THR A 45 -3.14 -15.49 -27.50
C THR A 45 -3.21 -17.01 -27.27
N PRO A 46 -3.97 -17.75 -28.10
CA PRO A 46 -4.12 -19.19 -27.91
C PRO A 46 -2.77 -19.89 -28.01
N LEU A 47 -2.57 -20.91 -27.17
CA LEU A 47 -1.28 -21.61 -27.03
C LEU A 47 -0.73 -22.12 -28.37
N ALA A 48 -1.60 -22.62 -29.26
CA ALA A 48 -1.21 -23.11 -30.58
C ALA A 48 -0.63 -21.99 -31.47
N LEU A 49 -1.22 -20.79 -31.44
CA LEU A 49 -0.72 -19.65 -32.21
C LEU A 49 0.63 -19.15 -31.67
N ARG A 50 0.83 -19.24 -30.36
CA ARG A 50 2.10 -18.89 -29.72
C ARG A 50 3.20 -19.88 -30.05
N ALA A 51 2.90 -21.18 -29.98
CA ALA A 51 3.81 -22.22 -30.44
C ALA A 51 4.19 -22.01 -31.91
N ALA A 52 3.22 -21.71 -32.78
CA ALA A 52 3.48 -21.41 -34.19
C ALA A 52 4.43 -20.21 -34.39
N ARG A 53 4.27 -19.14 -33.59
CA ARG A 53 5.14 -17.95 -33.66
C ARG A 53 6.62 -18.26 -33.39
N GLN A 54 6.91 -19.25 -32.55
CA GLN A 54 8.29 -19.67 -32.29
C GLN A 54 8.99 -20.23 -33.53
N PHE A 55 8.23 -20.71 -34.52
CA PHE A 55 8.77 -21.20 -35.79
C PHE A 55 8.79 -20.15 -36.92
N THR A 56 8.32 -18.93 -36.67
CA THR A 56 8.17 -17.87 -37.70
C THR A 56 8.98 -16.61 -37.43
N HIS A 57 9.87 -16.61 -36.43
CA HIS A 57 10.78 -15.50 -36.22
C HIS A 57 11.87 -15.43 -37.31
N LEU A 58 12.57 -14.31 -37.44
CA LEU A 58 13.49 -14.04 -38.56
C LEU A 58 14.51 -15.17 -38.79
N PHE A 59 15.17 -15.67 -37.75
CA PHE A 59 16.17 -16.74 -37.87
C PHE A 59 15.54 -18.09 -38.22
N ALA A 60 14.41 -18.48 -37.62
CA ALA A 60 13.66 -19.66 -38.04
C ALA A 60 13.24 -19.58 -39.52
N LEU A 61 12.78 -18.41 -40.00
CA LEU A 61 12.44 -18.22 -41.42
C LEU A 61 13.67 -18.40 -42.32
N VAL A 62 14.82 -17.85 -41.93
CA VAL A 62 16.09 -18.03 -42.66
C VAL A 62 16.48 -19.51 -42.70
N LEU A 63 16.33 -20.25 -41.60
CA LEU A 63 16.59 -21.68 -41.55
C LEU A 63 15.57 -22.50 -42.36
N TRP A 64 14.31 -22.10 -42.40
CA TRP A 64 13.30 -22.73 -43.25
C TRP A 64 13.63 -22.57 -44.73
N VAL A 65 14.05 -21.38 -45.15
CA VAL A 65 14.53 -21.12 -46.50
C VAL A 65 15.79 -21.94 -46.80
N ALA A 66 16.72 -22.01 -45.85
CA ALA A 66 17.92 -22.84 -45.94
C ALA A 66 17.61 -24.34 -46.11
N ALA A 67 16.67 -24.88 -45.31
CA ALA A 67 16.20 -26.25 -45.43
C ALA A 67 15.54 -26.50 -46.79
N ALA A 68 14.68 -25.58 -47.25
CA ALA A 68 14.02 -25.69 -48.55
C ALA A 68 15.04 -25.71 -49.71
N LEU A 69 16.07 -24.85 -49.65
CA LEU A 69 17.16 -24.82 -50.64
C LEU A 69 18.00 -26.10 -50.61
N ALA A 70 18.27 -26.66 -49.42
CA ALA A 70 18.98 -27.93 -49.27
C ALA A 70 18.20 -29.10 -49.90
N PHE A 71 16.89 -29.19 -49.66
CA PHE A 71 16.04 -30.20 -50.30
C PHE A 71 15.93 -30.00 -51.81
N TRP A 72 15.86 -28.74 -52.28
CA TRP A 72 15.85 -28.44 -53.72
C TRP A 72 17.16 -28.81 -54.42
N ALA A 73 18.30 -28.54 -53.77
CA ALA A 73 19.61 -28.97 -54.27
C ALA A 73 19.73 -30.49 -54.32
N ALA A 74 19.25 -31.20 -53.27
CA ALA A 74 19.24 -32.65 -53.23
C ALA A 74 18.36 -33.28 -54.32
N ALA A 75 17.24 -32.63 -54.69
CA ALA A 75 16.38 -33.09 -55.78
C ALA A 75 17.05 -33.00 -57.16
N ARG A 76 18.04 -32.11 -57.32
CA ARG A 76 18.82 -31.97 -58.57
C ARG A 76 20.10 -32.81 -58.59
N ASP A 77 20.73 -33.00 -57.42
CA ASP A 77 21.93 -33.81 -57.26
C ASP A 77 21.82 -34.71 -56.02
N PRO A 78 21.31 -35.96 -56.19
CA PRO A 78 21.12 -36.89 -55.09
C PRO A 78 22.42 -37.32 -54.39
N ALA A 79 23.58 -37.18 -55.04
CA ALA A 79 24.88 -37.60 -54.49
C ALA A 79 25.55 -36.53 -53.60
N SER A 80 25.00 -35.32 -53.57
CA SER A 80 25.58 -34.16 -52.88
C SER A 80 25.49 -34.18 -51.35
N GLY A 81 24.76 -35.14 -50.76
CA GLY A 81 24.52 -35.20 -49.29
C GLY A 81 23.62 -34.09 -48.74
N MET A 82 23.05 -33.23 -49.60
CA MET A 82 22.25 -32.07 -49.21
C MET A 82 20.91 -32.45 -48.54
N ALA A 83 20.37 -33.64 -48.83
CA ALA A 83 19.16 -34.14 -48.16
C ALA A 83 19.38 -34.33 -46.66
N THR A 84 20.53 -34.89 -46.27
CA THR A 84 20.91 -35.09 -44.86
C THR A 84 21.08 -33.74 -44.15
N LEU A 85 21.67 -32.77 -44.83
CA LEU A 85 21.80 -31.40 -44.32
C LEU A 85 20.44 -30.73 -44.12
N GLY A 86 19.51 -30.89 -45.07
CA GLY A 86 18.13 -30.38 -44.96
C GLY A 86 17.39 -30.98 -43.76
N VAL A 87 17.47 -32.30 -43.56
CA VAL A 87 16.88 -32.98 -42.39
C VAL A 87 17.52 -32.48 -41.08
N ALA A 88 18.84 -32.29 -41.05
CA ALA A 88 19.53 -31.75 -39.88
C ALA A 88 19.06 -30.33 -39.54
N ILE A 89 18.91 -29.45 -40.54
CA ILE A 89 18.41 -28.08 -40.35
C ILE A 89 16.97 -28.10 -39.81
N VAL A 90 16.08 -28.93 -40.35
CA VAL A 90 14.72 -29.09 -39.81
C VAL A 90 14.75 -29.57 -38.36
N GLY A 91 15.63 -30.52 -38.03
CA GLY A 91 15.85 -30.96 -36.65
C GLY A 91 16.24 -29.82 -35.71
N VAL A 92 17.17 -28.96 -36.14
CA VAL A 92 17.58 -27.76 -35.37
C VAL A 92 16.41 -26.79 -35.19
N ILE A 93 15.62 -26.52 -36.23
CA ILE A 93 14.43 -25.66 -36.14
C ILE A 93 13.43 -26.21 -35.12
N LEU A 94 13.16 -27.52 -35.17
CA LEU A 94 12.21 -28.17 -34.27
C LEU A 94 12.68 -28.15 -32.81
N ILE A 95 13.95 -28.50 -32.56
CA ILE A 95 14.53 -28.50 -31.22
C ILE A 95 14.54 -27.08 -30.65
N ASN A 96 15.02 -26.11 -31.43
CA ASN A 96 15.12 -24.72 -31.00
C ASN A 96 13.74 -24.10 -30.76
N GLY A 97 12.78 -24.29 -31.68
CA GLY A 97 11.41 -23.80 -31.52
C GLY A 97 10.68 -24.43 -30.34
N ALA A 98 10.85 -25.75 -30.12
CA ALA A 98 10.26 -26.44 -28.98
C ALA A 98 10.87 -25.96 -27.65
N PHE A 99 12.19 -25.80 -27.60
CA PHE A 99 12.89 -25.30 -26.42
C PHE A 99 12.48 -23.86 -26.09
N SER A 100 12.43 -22.97 -27.09
CA SER A 100 11.98 -21.58 -26.94
C SER A 100 10.53 -21.50 -26.47
N PHE A 101 9.63 -22.30 -27.04
CA PHE A 101 8.25 -22.39 -26.57
C PHE A 101 8.16 -22.88 -25.12
N TRP A 102 8.93 -23.92 -24.75
CA TRP A 102 8.93 -24.45 -23.39
C TRP A 102 9.44 -23.42 -22.37
N GLN A 103 10.50 -22.68 -22.70
CA GLN A 103 11.03 -21.61 -21.86
C GLN A 103 10.01 -20.47 -21.69
N GLU A 104 9.39 -20.00 -22.78
CA GLU A 104 8.38 -18.94 -22.74
C GLU A 104 7.15 -19.37 -21.94
N TYR A 105 6.68 -20.60 -22.15
CA TYR A 105 5.54 -21.15 -21.43
C TYR A 105 5.79 -21.22 -19.92
N ARG A 106 6.95 -21.75 -19.49
CA ARG A 106 7.32 -21.81 -18.07
C ARG A 106 7.50 -20.44 -17.45
N ALA A 107 8.11 -19.50 -18.18
CA ALA A 107 8.28 -18.13 -17.70
C ALA A 107 6.91 -17.47 -17.43
N GLU A 108 5.96 -17.64 -18.34
CA GLU A 108 4.61 -17.10 -18.14
C GLU A 108 3.81 -17.80 -17.06
N GLU A 109 3.91 -19.13 -16.95
CA GLU A 109 3.25 -19.87 -15.88
C GLU A 109 3.76 -19.40 -14.51
N ALA A 110 5.07 -19.17 -14.39
CA ALA A 110 5.67 -18.62 -13.18
C ALA A 110 5.16 -17.20 -12.87
N ILE A 111 4.96 -16.35 -13.88
CA ILE A 111 4.36 -15.01 -13.73
C ILE A 111 2.89 -15.10 -13.35
N ALA A 112 2.12 -16.02 -13.94
CA ALA A 112 0.70 -16.19 -13.66
C ALA A 112 0.47 -16.62 -12.20
N ALA A 113 1.35 -17.46 -11.66
CA ALA A 113 1.29 -17.87 -10.25
C ALA A 113 1.44 -16.67 -9.28
N LEU A 114 2.20 -15.63 -9.65
CA LEU A 114 2.37 -14.43 -8.82
C LEU A 114 1.09 -13.59 -8.73
N LYS A 115 0.32 -13.51 -9.83
CA LYS A 115 -0.93 -12.72 -9.90
C LYS A 115 -2.05 -13.26 -8.99
N ALA A 116 -1.98 -14.52 -8.57
CA ALA A 116 -3.04 -15.18 -7.80
C ALA A 116 -2.97 -14.91 -6.28
N ILE A 117 -1.98 -14.15 -5.79
CA ILE A 117 -1.59 -14.16 -4.36
C ILE A 117 -2.26 -13.06 -3.52
N LEU A 118 -2.94 -12.06 -4.10
CA LEU A 118 -3.62 -11.00 -3.33
C LEU A 118 -5.08 -10.82 -3.75
N PRO A 119 -6.05 -11.30 -2.96
CA PRO A 119 -7.43 -10.87 -3.09
C PRO A 119 -7.59 -9.50 -2.41
N HIS A 120 -7.92 -8.47 -3.18
CA HIS A 120 -8.43 -7.21 -2.64
C HIS A 120 -9.77 -7.47 -1.92
N ARG A 121 -9.99 -6.81 -0.79
CA ARG A 121 -11.20 -6.99 0.03
C ARG A 121 -11.89 -5.66 0.29
N ALA A 122 -13.21 -5.73 0.47
CA ALA A 122 -14.04 -4.60 0.83
C ALA A 122 -14.94 -4.97 2.02
N ILE A 123 -15.25 -3.97 2.84
CA ILE A 123 -16.23 -4.12 3.92
C ILE A 123 -17.62 -3.85 3.34
N VAL A 124 -18.47 -4.86 3.37
CA VAL A 124 -19.82 -4.87 2.80
C VAL A 124 -20.82 -5.12 3.91
N LEU A 125 -21.89 -4.33 3.94
CA LEU A 125 -23.03 -4.56 4.80
C LEU A 125 -23.96 -5.56 4.10
N ARG A 126 -24.16 -6.74 4.70
CA ARG A 126 -25.13 -7.74 4.25
C ARG A 126 -25.86 -8.30 5.46
N ASP A 127 -27.17 -8.54 5.32
CA ASP A 127 -28.03 -9.01 6.42
C ASP A 127 -27.96 -8.12 7.69
N GLY A 128 -27.65 -6.82 7.53
CA GLY A 128 -27.49 -5.86 8.64
C GLY A 128 -26.15 -5.91 9.38
N VAL A 129 -25.23 -6.80 9.00
CA VAL A 129 -23.92 -6.99 9.63
C VAL A 129 -22.81 -6.63 8.64
N ALA A 130 -21.73 -6.02 9.12
CA ALA A 130 -20.57 -5.70 8.31
C ALA A 130 -19.71 -6.95 8.12
N HIS A 131 -19.45 -7.31 6.86
CA HIS A 131 -18.63 -8.44 6.46
C HIS A 131 -17.46 -7.99 5.59
N GLU A 132 -16.28 -8.53 5.83
CA GLU A 132 -15.11 -8.31 4.96
C GLU A 132 -15.04 -9.40 3.88
N LEU A 133 -15.23 -9.02 2.63
CA LEU A 133 -15.38 -9.94 1.49
C LEU A 133 -14.42 -9.57 0.35
N PRO A 134 -13.94 -10.54 -0.45
CA PRO A 134 -13.22 -10.24 -1.70
C PRO A 134 -14.02 -9.31 -2.61
N ILE A 135 -13.36 -8.30 -3.20
CA ILE A 135 -14.02 -7.30 -4.05
C ILE A 135 -14.73 -7.92 -5.25
N GLU A 136 -14.25 -9.08 -5.72
CA GLU A 136 -14.80 -9.85 -6.85
C GLU A 136 -16.25 -10.30 -6.59
N LEU A 137 -16.63 -10.43 -5.32
CA LEU A 137 -17.97 -10.84 -4.88
C LEU A 137 -18.93 -9.66 -4.73
N LEU A 138 -18.49 -8.42 -4.99
CA LEU A 138 -19.34 -7.24 -4.99
C LEU A 138 -20.29 -7.27 -6.18
N VAL A 139 -21.54 -6.90 -5.91
CA VAL A 139 -22.60 -6.84 -6.91
C VAL A 139 -23.36 -5.52 -6.84
N PRO A 140 -23.99 -5.07 -7.94
CA PRO A 140 -24.88 -3.92 -7.89
C PRO A 140 -25.97 -4.10 -6.82
N GLY A 141 -26.13 -3.11 -5.96
CA GLY A 141 -27.03 -3.10 -4.82
C GLY A 141 -26.37 -3.36 -3.46
N ASP A 142 -25.13 -3.86 -3.42
CA ASP A 142 -24.39 -3.96 -2.16
C ASP A 142 -24.18 -2.58 -1.54
N VAL A 143 -24.18 -2.51 -0.20
CA VAL A 143 -23.78 -1.31 0.53
C VAL A 143 -22.38 -1.54 1.09
N ILE A 144 -21.44 -0.70 0.71
CA ILE A 144 -20.06 -0.75 1.17
C ILE A 144 -19.78 0.36 2.18
N LEU A 145 -18.84 0.08 3.07
CA LEU A 145 -18.25 1.04 4.00
C LEU A 145 -16.88 1.42 3.45
N VAL A 146 -16.62 2.72 3.32
CA VAL A 146 -15.33 3.25 2.88
C VAL A 146 -14.81 4.21 3.93
N ARG A 147 -13.51 4.16 4.19
CA ARG A 147 -12.79 5.05 5.12
C ARG A 147 -11.50 5.54 4.49
N GLU A 148 -10.90 6.55 5.11
CA GLU A 148 -9.55 7.00 4.80
C GLU A 148 -8.58 5.83 4.60
N GLY A 149 -7.92 5.80 3.45
CA GLY A 149 -6.99 4.75 3.06
C GLY A 149 -7.58 3.63 2.20
N ASP A 150 -8.89 3.52 2.09
CA ASP A 150 -9.52 2.52 1.24
C ASP A 150 -9.56 3.00 -0.22
N ASP A 151 -9.40 2.06 -1.14
CA ASP A 151 -9.77 2.26 -2.53
C ASP A 151 -11.25 1.98 -2.74
N VAL A 152 -11.87 2.75 -3.61
CA VAL A 152 -13.26 2.55 -3.99
C VAL A 152 -13.32 1.36 -4.96
N PRO A 153 -13.93 0.21 -4.56
CA PRO A 153 -13.79 -1.05 -5.29
C PRO A 153 -14.74 -1.19 -6.50
N ALA A 154 -15.72 -0.29 -6.62
CA ALA A 154 -16.77 -0.30 -7.61
C ALA A 154 -17.39 1.10 -7.71
N ASP A 155 -18.14 1.40 -8.77
CA ASP A 155 -18.82 2.69 -8.85
C ASP A 155 -20.01 2.69 -7.89
N CYS A 156 -20.05 3.68 -6.99
CA CYS A 156 -20.99 3.75 -5.89
C CYS A 156 -21.67 5.12 -5.79
N ARG A 157 -22.88 5.11 -5.22
CA ARG A 157 -23.66 6.29 -4.82
C ARG A 157 -23.61 6.43 -3.30
N LEU A 158 -23.15 7.57 -2.79
CA LEU A 158 -23.08 7.81 -1.34
C LEU A 158 -24.47 7.79 -0.71
N ILE A 159 -24.58 7.24 0.49
CA ILE A 159 -25.78 7.24 1.33
C ILE A 159 -25.53 8.16 2.53
N GLU A 160 -24.34 8.05 3.12
CA GLU A 160 -23.86 8.83 4.26
C GLU A 160 -22.39 9.19 4.02
N ALA A 161 -21.98 10.39 4.41
CA ALA A 161 -20.59 10.86 4.29
C ALA A 161 -20.25 11.80 5.44
N THR A 162 -19.13 11.55 6.12
CA THR A 162 -18.63 12.37 7.22
C THR A 162 -17.23 12.87 6.86
N ALA A 163 -17.11 14.17 6.56
CA ALA A 163 -15.87 14.81 6.12
C ALA A 163 -15.14 14.08 4.97
N LEU A 164 -15.90 13.35 4.14
CA LEU A 164 -15.35 12.45 3.12
C LEU A 164 -14.67 13.23 2.01
N ARG A 165 -13.40 12.94 1.74
CA ARG A 165 -12.62 13.48 0.62
C ARG A 165 -12.01 12.35 -0.18
N VAL A 166 -12.09 12.47 -1.50
CA VAL A 166 -11.64 11.42 -2.42
C VAL A 166 -10.69 12.02 -3.43
N ASN A 167 -9.58 11.33 -3.68
CA ASN A 167 -8.66 11.65 -4.76
C ASN A 167 -9.12 10.93 -6.03
N THR A 168 -9.39 11.71 -7.07
CA THR A 168 -9.85 11.21 -8.36
C THR A 168 -8.76 11.19 -9.42
N ALA A 169 -7.49 11.37 -9.07
CA ALA A 169 -6.38 11.45 -10.02
C ALA A 169 -6.30 10.26 -10.98
N THR A 170 -6.69 9.07 -10.53
CA THR A 170 -6.74 7.85 -11.35
C THR A 170 -7.72 7.96 -12.53
N VAL A 171 -8.74 8.80 -12.41
CA VAL A 171 -9.80 8.98 -13.41
C VAL A 171 -9.70 10.34 -14.10
N THR A 172 -9.39 11.41 -13.36
CA THR A 172 -9.35 12.80 -13.88
C THR A 172 -7.94 13.33 -14.14
N GLY A 173 -6.91 12.69 -13.60
CA GLY A 173 -5.53 13.22 -13.59
C GLY A 173 -5.28 14.31 -12.55
N GLU A 174 -6.31 14.82 -11.87
CA GLU A 174 -6.19 15.87 -10.85
C GLU A 174 -5.97 15.26 -9.47
N SER A 175 -4.86 15.63 -8.81
CA SER A 175 -4.45 15.07 -7.50
C SER A 175 -5.03 15.81 -6.29
N VAL A 176 -5.82 16.87 -6.49
CA VAL A 176 -6.42 17.63 -5.39
C VAL A 176 -7.63 16.86 -4.84
N PRO A 177 -7.64 16.47 -3.55
CA PRO A 177 -8.76 15.72 -2.98
C PRO A 177 -10.06 16.51 -2.99
N GLN A 178 -11.09 15.96 -3.62
CA GLN A 178 -12.40 16.56 -3.78
C GLN A 178 -13.33 16.15 -2.64
N PRO A 179 -14.07 17.09 -2.01
CA PRO A 179 -15.06 16.75 -0.99
C PRO A 179 -16.27 16.04 -1.60
N ARG A 180 -16.81 15.07 -0.88
CA ARG A 180 -17.97 14.27 -1.29
C ARG A 180 -19.12 14.43 -0.30
N SER A 181 -20.36 14.35 -0.79
CA SER A 181 -21.58 14.49 0.02
C SER A 181 -22.67 13.53 -0.45
N ALA A 182 -23.57 13.11 0.44
CA ALA A 182 -24.66 12.21 0.06
C ALA A 182 -25.82 12.90 -0.68
N GLU A 183 -25.82 14.24 -0.74
CA GLU A 183 -26.90 15.02 -1.34
C GLU A 183 -27.02 14.77 -2.86
N PRO A 184 -28.24 14.71 -3.41
CA PRO A 184 -28.44 14.58 -4.84
C PRO A 184 -27.87 15.79 -5.59
N THR A 185 -27.47 15.56 -6.83
CA THR A 185 -26.90 16.62 -7.68
C THR A 185 -27.45 16.54 -9.10
N ASP A 186 -27.73 17.71 -9.67
CA ASP A 186 -28.17 17.85 -11.06
C ASP A 186 -27.01 17.91 -12.06
N GLU A 187 -25.76 17.80 -11.58
CA GLU A 187 -24.58 17.79 -12.44
C GLU A 187 -24.67 16.67 -13.48
N PRO A 188 -24.61 17.00 -14.79
CA PRO A 188 -24.75 16.01 -15.86
C PRO A 188 -23.51 15.12 -15.99
N GLU A 189 -22.37 15.59 -15.50
CA GLU A 189 -21.10 14.87 -15.59
C GLU A 189 -20.84 14.04 -14.32
N LEU A 190 -20.71 12.72 -14.49
CA LEU A 190 -20.53 11.77 -13.38
C LEU A 190 -19.28 12.07 -12.54
N LEU A 191 -18.24 12.63 -13.15
CA LEU A 191 -16.97 12.97 -12.50
C LEU A 191 -17.13 14.16 -11.53
N ALA A 192 -17.98 15.12 -11.89
CA ALA A 192 -18.27 16.31 -11.08
C ALA A 192 -19.28 16.02 -9.96
N ALA A 193 -20.06 14.94 -10.08
CA ALA A 193 -21.08 14.58 -9.11
C ALA A 193 -20.49 14.18 -7.75
N ARG A 194 -20.60 15.08 -6.76
CA ARG A 194 -20.07 14.90 -5.39
C ARG A 194 -20.64 13.70 -4.65
N CYS A 195 -21.78 13.20 -5.11
CA CYS A 195 -22.49 12.08 -4.51
C CYS A 195 -22.08 10.71 -5.04
N LEU A 196 -21.19 10.67 -6.02
CA LEU A 196 -20.66 9.44 -6.57
C LEU A 196 -19.23 9.19 -6.08
N LEU A 197 -18.92 7.92 -5.90
CA LEU A 197 -17.57 7.38 -5.74
C LEU A 197 -17.29 6.51 -6.96
N LEU A 198 -16.17 6.69 -7.62
CA LEU A 198 -15.84 5.94 -8.84
C LEU A 198 -14.80 4.86 -8.51
N ALA A 199 -14.91 3.71 -9.17
CA ALA A 199 -13.97 2.61 -9.00
C ALA A 199 -12.53 3.08 -9.28
N GLY A 200 -11.58 2.63 -8.47
CA GLY A 200 -10.17 3.02 -8.59
C GLY A 200 -9.84 4.43 -8.09
N THR A 201 -10.80 5.16 -7.52
CA THR A 201 -10.51 6.38 -6.74
C THR A 201 -10.20 6.03 -5.30
N SER A 202 -9.46 6.88 -4.59
CA SER A 202 -9.00 6.59 -3.23
C SER A 202 -9.57 7.57 -2.22
N VAL A 203 -9.97 7.06 -1.05
CA VAL A 203 -10.46 7.90 0.05
C VAL A 203 -9.26 8.48 0.80
N VAL A 204 -9.15 9.81 0.81
CA VAL A 204 -8.04 10.55 1.41
C VAL A 204 -8.34 10.95 2.85
N ALA A 205 -9.61 11.19 3.18
CA ALA A 205 -10.02 11.58 4.52
C ALA A 205 -11.50 11.27 4.73
N GLY A 206 -11.88 11.04 5.98
CA GLY A 206 -13.26 10.82 6.40
C GLY A 206 -13.76 9.40 6.15
N GLU A 207 -15.06 9.21 6.33
CA GLU A 207 -15.75 7.93 6.15
C GLU A 207 -17.09 8.09 5.43
N GLY A 208 -17.54 7.02 4.80
CA GLY A 208 -18.80 7.03 4.06
C GLY A 208 -19.42 5.65 3.92
N ARG A 209 -20.74 5.65 3.70
CA ARG A 209 -21.51 4.48 3.25
C ARG A 209 -21.95 4.71 1.84
N ALA A 210 -21.76 3.73 0.97
CA ALA A 210 -22.08 3.89 -0.44
C ALA A 210 -22.77 2.65 -1.02
N LEU A 211 -23.75 2.87 -1.87
CA LEU A 211 -24.48 1.85 -2.63
C LEU A 211 -23.77 1.58 -3.95
N VAL A 212 -23.33 0.35 -4.17
CA VAL A 212 -22.71 -0.09 -5.42
C VAL A 212 -23.77 -0.08 -6.53
N TYR A 213 -23.49 0.58 -7.66
CA TYR A 213 -24.40 0.59 -8.81
C TYR A 213 -23.79 0.02 -10.09
N ALA A 214 -22.46 0.00 -10.22
CA ALA A 214 -21.79 -0.68 -11.32
C ALA A 214 -20.51 -1.36 -10.85
N THR A 215 -20.22 -2.52 -11.44
CA THR A 215 -19.07 -3.39 -11.12
C THR A 215 -18.31 -3.80 -12.38
N GLY A 216 -17.03 -4.14 -12.23
CA GLY A 216 -16.14 -4.65 -13.26
C GLY A 216 -16.03 -3.71 -14.45
N MET A 217 -16.12 -4.26 -15.67
CA MET A 217 -16.05 -3.51 -16.93
C MET A 217 -17.19 -2.49 -17.13
N ARG A 218 -18.24 -2.51 -16.29
CA ARG A 218 -19.36 -1.56 -16.39
C ARG A 218 -19.11 -0.25 -15.64
N THR A 219 -18.07 -0.21 -14.81
CA THR A 219 -17.61 1.00 -14.12
C THR A 219 -17.00 2.00 -15.10
N GLU A 220 -16.97 3.28 -14.73
CA GLU A 220 -16.30 4.30 -15.55
C GLU A 220 -14.79 4.01 -15.68
N PHE A 221 -14.15 3.54 -14.61
CA PHE A 221 -12.76 3.10 -14.65
C PHE A 221 -12.55 1.89 -15.57
N GLY A 222 -13.45 0.90 -15.53
CA GLY A 222 -13.41 -0.24 -16.45
C GLY A 222 -13.50 0.16 -17.91
N ARG A 223 -14.29 1.19 -18.25
CA ARG A 223 -14.36 1.75 -19.61
C ARG A 223 -13.06 2.44 -20.02
N ILE A 224 -12.44 3.20 -19.12
CA ILE A 224 -11.14 3.84 -19.37
C ILE A 224 -10.06 2.78 -19.61
N VAL A 225 -10.04 1.71 -18.81
CA VAL A 225 -9.10 0.59 -18.98
C VAL A 225 -9.29 -0.06 -20.35
N GLN A 226 -10.52 -0.28 -20.80
CA GLN A 226 -10.79 -0.81 -22.14
C GLN A 226 -10.20 0.05 -23.28
N LEU A 227 -10.18 1.37 -23.11
CA LEU A 227 -9.65 2.32 -24.09
C LEU A 227 -8.11 2.44 -24.05
N THR A 228 -7.48 2.13 -22.91
CA THR A 228 -6.05 2.36 -22.65
C THR A 228 -5.17 1.12 -22.74
N GLN A 229 -5.76 -0.08 -22.82
CA GLN A 229 -5.06 -1.37 -22.97
C GLN A 229 -4.11 -1.49 -24.20
N ALA A 230 -4.00 -0.45 -25.03
CA ALA A 230 -3.04 -0.37 -26.15
C ALA A 230 -1.66 0.21 -25.78
N ALA A 231 -1.47 0.80 -24.60
CA ALA A 231 -0.19 1.35 -24.16
C ALA A 231 0.67 0.28 -23.47
N GLY A 232 1.75 -0.16 -24.12
CA GLY A 232 2.69 -1.14 -23.54
C GLY A 232 3.55 -0.57 -22.40
N GLU A 233 4.03 -1.45 -21.52
CA GLU A 233 4.94 -1.09 -20.42
C GLU A 233 6.37 -0.79 -20.92
N ALA A 234 7.10 0.08 -20.19
CA ALA A 234 8.49 0.43 -20.50
C ALA A 234 9.47 -0.66 -20.02
N PRO A 235 10.54 -0.97 -20.78
CA PRO A 235 11.49 -2.04 -20.44
C PRO A 235 12.39 -1.68 -19.24
N SER A 236 12.73 -2.70 -18.43
CA SER A 236 13.61 -2.56 -17.25
C SER A 236 15.07 -2.24 -17.62
N PRO A 237 15.89 -1.74 -16.68
CA PRO A 237 17.32 -1.52 -16.89
C PRO A 237 18.06 -2.79 -17.37
N LEU A 238 17.90 -3.95 -16.69
CA LEU A 238 18.48 -5.21 -17.15
C LEU A 238 17.96 -5.63 -18.53
N GLN A 239 16.68 -5.45 -18.82
CA GLN A 239 16.13 -5.77 -20.16
C GLN A 239 16.80 -4.93 -21.26
N ARG A 240 17.07 -3.65 -21.00
CA ARG A 240 17.80 -2.78 -21.94
C ARG A 240 19.24 -3.23 -22.11
N GLU A 241 19.90 -3.63 -21.03
CA GLU A 241 21.29 -4.09 -21.09
C GLU A 241 21.41 -5.46 -21.79
N ILE A 242 20.48 -6.39 -21.53
CA ILE A 242 20.39 -7.65 -22.25
C ILE A 242 20.08 -7.42 -23.73
N ALA A 243 19.18 -6.49 -24.06
CA ALA A 243 18.92 -6.15 -25.46
C ALA A 243 20.16 -5.57 -26.15
N ARG A 244 20.96 -4.77 -25.44
CA ARG A 244 22.24 -4.26 -25.94
C ARG A 244 23.26 -5.38 -26.15
N LEU A 245 23.43 -6.25 -25.17
CA LEU A 245 24.28 -7.45 -25.26
C LEU A 245 23.85 -8.35 -26.41
N SER A 246 22.56 -8.65 -26.53
CA SER A 246 21.99 -9.46 -27.61
C SER A 246 22.28 -8.84 -28.99
N ARG A 247 22.17 -7.51 -29.14
CA ARG A 247 22.53 -6.81 -30.39
C ARG A 247 24.02 -6.89 -30.68
N LEU A 248 24.88 -6.71 -29.68
CA LEU A 248 26.33 -6.81 -29.83
C LEU A 248 26.76 -8.22 -30.25
N VAL A 249 26.23 -9.25 -29.59
CA VAL A 249 26.50 -10.66 -29.91
C VAL A 249 25.96 -11.00 -31.30
N SER A 250 24.75 -10.54 -31.65
CA SER A 250 24.17 -10.75 -32.99
C SER A 250 25.01 -10.10 -34.09
N LEU A 251 25.54 -8.89 -33.85
CA LEU A 251 26.42 -8.20 -34.79
C LEU A 251 27.75 -8.94 -34.96
N ALA A 252 28.34 -9.41 -33.86
CA ALA A 252 29.57 -10.21 -33.89
C ALA A 252 29.36 -11.55 -34.61
N ALA A 253 28.24 -12.24 -34.36
CA ALA A 253 27.86 -13.47 -35.04
C ALA A 253 27.68 -13.25 -36.55
N ALA A 254 27.00 -12.17 -36.95
CA ALA A 254 26.85 -11.79 -38.35
C ALA A 254 28.19 -11.51 -39.03
N ALA A 255 29.07 -10.73 -38.39
CA ALA A 255 30.41 -10.45 -38.90
C ALA A 255 31.23 -11.74 -39.07
N LEU A 256 31.18 -12.65 -38.09
CA LEU A 256 31.86 -13.93 -38.15
C LEU A 256 31.32 -14.80 -39.30
N GLY A 257 30.00 -14.88 -39.45
CA GLY A 257 29.35 -15.59 -40.55
C GLY A 257 29.76 -15.05 -41.92
N ILE A 258 29.85 -13.73 -42.08
CA ILE A 258 30.33 -13.09 -43.32
C ILE A 258 31.80 -13.44 -43.59
N VAL A 259 32.67 -13.40 -42.57
CA VAL A 259 34.09 -13.76 -42.71
C VAL A 259 34.24 -15.22 -43.15
N PHE A 260 33.54 -16.15 -42.50
CA PHE A 260 33.56 -17.56 -42.89
C PHE A 260 33.02 -17.78 -44.30
N PHE A 261 31.97 -17.05 -44.70
CA PHE A 261 31.46 -17.10 -46.06
C PHE A 261 32.52 -16.65 -47.08
N LEU A 262 33.23 -15.55 -46.83
CA LEU A 262 34.29 -15.06 -47.72
C LEU A 262 35.46 -16.05 -47.82
N ILE A 263 35.87 -16.64 -46.69
CA ILE A 263 36.92 -17.67 -46.65
C ILE A 263 36.47 -18.92 -47.42
N GLY A 264 35.26 -19.42 -47.16
CA GLY A 264 34.71 -20.57 -47.86
C GLY A 264 34.65 -20.35 -49.37
N GLN A 265 34.41 -19.11 -49.79
CA GLN A 265 34.40 -18.76 -51.20
C GLN A 265 35.80 -18.69 -51.81
N ALA A 266 36.79 -18.22 -51.04
CA ALA A 266 38.19 -18.25 -51.44
C ALA A 266 38.75 -19.68 -51.56
N ILE A 267 38.25 -20.63 -50.76
CA ILE A 267 38.64 -22.06 -50.79
C ILE A 267 37.92 -22.84 -51.92
N GLY A 268 36.90 -22.23 -52.56
CA GLY A 268 36.17 -22.85 -53.68
C GLY A 268 35.02 -23.76 -53.25
N LEU A 269 34.44 -23.55 -52.05
CA LEU A 269 33.25 -24.28 -51.64
C LEU A 269 32.04 -23.94 -52.54
N PRO A 270 31.13 -24.90 -52.80
CA PRO A 270 29.87 -24.60 -53.50
C PRO A 270 29.08 -23.51 -52.78
N PHE A 271 28.58 -22.52 -53.53
CA PHE A 271 27.87 -21.36 -52.98
C PHE A 271 26.81 -21.74 -51.95
N TRP A 272 25.95 -22.72 -52.28
CA TRP A 272 24.88 -23.15 -51.39
C TRP A 272 25.39 -23.78 -50.09
N ALA A 273 26.43 -24.63 -50.18
CA ALA A 273 27.04 -25.23 -48.99
C ALA A 273 27.67 -24.14 -48.09
N ASN A 274 28.37 -23.18 -48.70
CA ASN A 274 29.03 -22.08 -48.01
C ASN A 274 28.03 -21.10 -47.37
N PHE A 275 26.94 -20.77 -48.07
CA PHE A 275 25.86 -19.91 -47.57
C PHE A 275 25.12 -20.55 -46.39
N LEU A 276 24.80 -21.84 -46.49
CA LEU A 276 24.15 -22.61 -45.42
C LEU A 276 25.08 -22.72 -44.20
N PHE A 277 26.37 -22.92 -44.40
CA PHE A 277 27.37 -22.94 -43.34
C PHE A 277 27.45 -21.59 -42.61
N ALA A 278 27.50 -20.47 -43.35
CA ALA A 278 27.51 -19.13 -42.77
C ALA A 278 26.26 -18.82 -41.92
N ILE A 279 25.07 -19.18 -42.42
CA ILE A 279 23.82 -19.05 -41.65
C ILE A 279 23.86 -19.92 -40.39
N GLY A 280 24.34 -21.17 -40.49
CA GLY A 280 24.50 -22.07 -39.36
C GLY A 280 25.41 -21.48 -38.28
N VAL A 281 26.52 -20.86 -38.66
CA VAL A 281 27.42 -20.16 -37.74
C VAL A 281 26.72 -18.97 -37.08
N ILE A 282 25.96 -18.18 -37.83
CA ILE A 282 25.22 -17.03 -37.26
C ILE A 282 24.22 -17.52 -36.22
N VAL A 283 23.33 -18.44 -36.59
CA VAL A 283 22.29 -18.96 -35.69
C VAL A 283 22.90 -19.62 -34.44
N ALA A 284 23.96 -20.41 -34.61
CA ALA A 284 24.63 -21.08 -33.48
C ALA A 284 25.21 -20.11 -32.44
N ASN A 285 25.50 -18.86 -32.82
CA ASN A 285 26.06 -17.84 -31.95
C ASN A 285 25.01 -16.84 -31.42
N VAL A 286 23.75 -16.86 -31.90
CA VAL A 286 22.71 -15.96 -31.40
C VAL A 286 22.08 -16.55 -30.12
N PRO A 287 22.12 -15.84 -28.98
CA PRO A 287 21.63 -16.36 -27.71
C PRO A 287 20.12 -16.14 -27.57
N GLU A 288 19.32 -16.83 -28.38
CA GLU A 288 17.86 -16.68 -28.45
C GLU A 288 17.17 -17.00 -27.10
N GLY A 289 17.74 -17.93 -26.33
CA GLY A 289 17.23 -18.32 -25.01
C GLY A 289 17.61 -17.37 -23.86
N LEU A 290 18.40 -16.32 -24.07
CA LEU A 290 18.90 -15.46 -22.99
C LEU A 290 17.76 -14.72 -22.27
N LEU A 291 16.87 -14.07 -23.03
CA LEU A 291 15.75 -13.29 -22.47
C LEU A 291 14.75 -14.18 -21.69
N PRO A 292 14.26 -15.31 -22.24
CA PRO A 292 13.41 -16.23 -21.48
C PRO A 292 14.09 -16.79 -20.22
N THR A 293 15.39 -17.12 -20.29
CA THR A 293 16.14 -17.67 -19.14
C THR A 293 16.22 -16.66 -18.00
N VAL A 294 16.53 -15.39 -18.31
CA VAL A 294 16.55 -14.32 -17.30
C VAL A 294 15.15 -14.09 -16.71
N THR A 295 14.12 -14.08 -17.54
CA THR A 295 12.73 -13.94 -17.08
C THR A 295 12.34 -15.07 -16.13
N LEU A 296 12.71 -16.31 -16.47
CA LEU A 296 12.48 -17.48 -15.62
C LEU A 296 13.26 -17.38 -14.30
N ALA A 297 14.53 -16.97 -14.33
CA ALA A 297 15.35 -16.80 -13.14
C ALA A 297 14.76 -15.75 -12.18
N LEU A 298 14.32 -14.60 -12.71
CA LEU A 298 13.63 -13.55 -11.96
C LEU A 298 12.29 -14.05 -11.42
N ALA A 299 11.50 -14.78 -12.21
CA ALA A 299 10.22 -15.33 -11.75
C ALA A 299 10.39 -16.37 -10.63
N MET A 300 11.45 -17.20 -10.70
CA MET A 300 11.79 -18.13 -9.62
C MET A 300 12.26 -17.39 -8.36
N ALA A 301 12.98 -16.27 -8.52
CA ALA A 301 13.37 -15.40 -7.41
C ALA A 301 12.15 -14.84 -6.69
N THR A 302 11.23 -14.23 -7.43
CA THR A 302 10.02 -13.62 -6.86
C THR A 302 9.13 -14.66 -6.20
N GLN A 303 9.08 -15.89 -6.70
CA GLN A 303 8.41 -16.99 -6.01
C GLN A 303 9.06 -17.36 -4.67
N ARG A 304 10.40 -17.35 -4.58
CA ARG A 304 11.10 -17.57 -3.29
C ARG A 304 10.90 -16.40 -2.33
N MET A 305 10.89 -15.16 -2.83
CA MET A 305 10.56 -13.97 -2.06
C MET A 305 9.12 -14.06 -1.51
N ALA A 306 8.14 -14.47 -2.34
CA ALA A 306 6.76 -14.62 -1.92
C ALA A 306 6.58 -15.70 -0.82
N LYS A 307 7.36 -16.79 -0.87
CA LYS A 307 7.41 -17.79 0.21
C LYS A 307 7.99 -17.25 1.53
N ARG A 308 8.75 -16.14 1.46
CA ARG A 308 9.26 -15.37 2.60
C ARG A 308 8.45 -14.09 2.80
N ASN A 309 7.15 -14.12 2.48
CA ASN A 309 6.18 -13.04 2.68
C ASN A 309 6.47 -11.73 1.92
N ALA A 310 7.39 -11.70 0.95
CA ALA A 310 7.66 -10.54 0.11
C ALA A 310 7.11 -10.77 -1.31
N LEU A 311 5.90 -10.28 -1.58
CA LEU A 311 5.25 -10.45 -2.88
C LEU A 311 5.64 -9.34 -3.85
N VAL A 312 6.39 -9.69 -4.88
CA VAL A 312 6.76 -8.77 -5.97
C VAL A 312 5.69 -8.77 -7.06
N ARG A 313 5.10 -7.61 -7.35
CA ARG A 313 4.05 -7.43 -8.37
C ARG A 313 4.61 -7.33 -9.78
N ARG A 314 5.85 -6.84 -9.93
CA ARG A 314 6.52 -6.60 -11.21
C ARG A 314 7.93 -7.17 -11.19
N LEU A 315 8.28 -8.03 -12.15
CA LEU A 315 9.61 -8.65 -12.21
C LEU A 315 10.80 -7.65 -12.16
N PRO A 316 10.74 -6.47 -12.81
CA PRO A 316 11.80 -5.46 -12.70
C PRO A 316 12.09 -4.99 -11.28
N ALA A 317 11.11 -5.05 -10.37
CA ALA A 317 11.30 -4.64 -9.00
C ALA A 317 12.19 -5.62 -8.21
N ALA A 318 12.19 -6.92 -8.57
CA ALA A 318 13.07 -7.91 -7.96
C ALA A 318 14.56 -7.63 -8.27
N GLU A 319 14.84 -7.14 -9.47
CA GLU A 319 16.17 -6.68 -9.90
C GLU A 319 16.60 -5.45 -9.10
N ALA A 320 15.76 -4.42 -9.10
CA ALA A 320 16.07 -3.15 -8.43
C ALA A 320 16.28 -3.35 -6.92
N LEU A 321 15.53 -4.26 -6.30
CA LEU A 321 15.68 -4.58 -4.87
C LEU A 321 17.07 -5.15 -4.53
N GLY A 322 17.64 -5.99 -5.41
CA GLY A 322 18.99 -6.50 -5.23
C GLY A 322 20.07 -5.41 -5.31
N ALA A 323 19.80 -4.35 -6.08
CA ALA A 323 20.69 -3.20 -6.25
C ALA A 323 20.45 -2.07 -5.23
N ALA A 324 19.47 -2.22 -4.33
CA ALA A 324 19.11 -1.17 -3.36
C ALA A 324 20.30 -0.77 -2.47
N THR A 325 20.54 0.53 -2.38
CA THR A 325 21.59 1.15 -1.57
C THR A 325 21.03 1.97 -0.41
N VAL A 326 19.79 2.44 -0.54
CA VAL A 326 19.09 3.20 0.51
C VAL A 326 17.64 2.75 0.65
N ILE A 327 17.20 2.60 1.90
CA ILE A 327 15.81 2.36 2.28
C ILE A 327 15.27 3.63 2.94
N VAL A 328 14.27 4.25 2.31
CA VAL A 328 13.46 5.32 2.90
C VAL A 328 12.24 4.67 3.55
N THR A 329 12.03 4.89 4.84
CA THR A 329 10.98 4.20 5.59
C THR A 329 10.10 5.17 6.36
N ASP A 330 8.78 4.98 6.27
CA ASP A 330 7.86 5.59 7.22
C ASP A 330 8.03 4.93 8.60
N LYS A 331 7.52 5.60 9.64
CA LYS A 331 7.58 5.13 11.03
C LYS A 331 6.32 4.33 11.39
N THR A 332 5.14 4.90 11.12
CA THR A 332 3.86 4.38 11.59
C THR A 332 3.48 3.18 10.72
N GLY A 333 3.07 2.07 11.35
CA GLY A 333 2.69 0.81 10.65
C GLY A 333 3.80 0.08 9.90
N THR A 334 4.91 0.77 9.65
CA THR A 334 6.09 0.24 8.96
C THR A 334 7.13 -0.27 9.96
N LEU A 335 7.76 0.62 10.73
CA LEU A 335 8.73 0.26 11.78
C LEU A 335 8.06 -0.07 13.12
N THR A 336 6.82 0.36 13.28
CA THR A 336 5.98 0.19 14.46
C THR A 336 4.77 -0.66 14.11
N GLU A 337 4.10 -1.21 15.13
CA GLU A 337 2.96 -2.08 14.93
C GLU A 337 1.69 -1.35 14.48
N ASN A 338 1.68 0.00 14.51
CA ASN A 338 0.46 0.82 14.41
C ASN A 338 -0.64 0.35 15.37
N ARG A 339 -0.20 -0.17 16.52
CA ARG A 339 -1.05 -0.67 17.58
C ARG A 339 -0.84 0.17 18.81
N MET A 340 -1.60 1.25 18.89
CA MET A 340 -1.55 2.14 20.04
C MET A 340 -1.89 1.35 21.30
N THR A 341 -1.10 1.55 22.34
CA THR A 341 -1.33 0.97 23.66
C THR A 341 -1.19 2.07 24.69
N ALA A 342 -2.20 2.25 25.54
CA ALA A 342 -2.11 3.19 26.65
C ALA A 342 -1.15 2.62 27.71
N VAL A 343 -0.09 3.37 28.05
CA VAL A 343 0.99 2.91 28.94
C VAL A 343 1.14 3.76 30.20
N ARG A 344 0.86 5.06 30.14
CA ARG A 344 1.10 5.98 31.25
C ARG A 344 -0.08 6.92 31.44
N ALA A 345 -0.41 7.20 32.69
CA ALA A 345 -1.40 8.21 33.06
C ALA A 345 -0.75 9.30 33.91
N PHE A 346 -1.27 10.52 33.85
CA PHE A 346 -0.85 11.61 34.72
C PHE A 346 -2.08 12.31 35.31
N PHE A 347 -2.16 12.29 36.63
CA PHE A 347 -3.23 12.91 37.42
C PHE A 347 -2.73 14.17 38.12
N ALA A 348 -3.61 14.86 38.83
CA ALA A 348 -3.25 16.08 39.56
C ALA A 348 -2.17 15.86 40.62
N ASP A 349 -1.93 14.64 41.11
CA ASP A 349 -0.90 14.33 42.09
C ASP A 349 0.34 13.62 41.49
N GLY A 350 0.35 13.34 40.18
CA GLY A 350 1.53 12.89 39.45
C GLY A 350 1.31 11.73 38.48
N ALA A 351 2.41 11.19 37.97
CA ALA A 351 2.40 10.08 37.01
C ALA A 351 2.03 8.75 37.67
N ARG A 352 1.36 7.89 36.92
CA ARG A 352 1.04 6.49 37.26
C ARG A 352 1.24 5.61 36.04
N ASP A 353 1.66 4.37 36.27
CA ASP A 353 1.70 3.34 35.24
C ASP A 353 0.31 2.72 35.09
N LEU A 354 -0.20 2.66 33.85
CA LEU A 354 -1.52 2.09 33.59
C LEU A 354 -1.59 0.58 33.85
N ALA A 355 -0.46 -0.12 33.74
CA ALA A 355 -0.38 -1.55 34.04
C ALA A 355 -0.62 -1.87 35.53
N GLN A 356 -0.52 -0.87 36.41
CA GLN A 356 -0.67 -1.03 37.86
C GLN A 356 -2.10 -0.78 38.35
N PHE A 357 -3.03 -0.37 37.47
CA PHE A 357 -4.42 -0.16 37.84
C PHE A 357 -5.16 -1.49 37.95
N ASP A 358 -5.63 -1.82 39.16
CA ASP A 358 -6.65 -2.83 39.38
C ASP A 358 -8.06 -2.22 39.31
N ALA A 359 -9.10 -3.05 39.38
CA ALA A 359 -10.49 -2.60 39.34
C ALA A 359 -10.84 -1.63 40.48
N ALA A 360 -10.21 -1.76 41.65
CA ALA A 360 -10.48 -0.92 42.82
C ALA A 360 -9.83 0.47 42.70
N ALA A 361 -8.64 0.55 42.12
CA ALA A 361 -7.98 1.81 41.78
C ALA A 361 -8.69 2.50 40.62
N ALA A 362 -9.10 1.74 39.59
CA ALA A 362 -9.84 2.28 38.46
C ALA A 362 -11.20 2.85 38.85
N ALA A 363 -11.91 2.21 39.80
CA ALA A 363 -13.17 2.72 40.32
C ALA A 363 -13.04 4.10 41.01
N ARG A 364 -11.89 4.42 41.61
CA ARG A 364 -11.66 5.74 42.24
C ARG A 364 -11.53 6.85 41.22
N VAL A 365 -10.95 6.55 40.07
CA VAL A 365 -10.81 7.46 38.94
C VAL A 365 -11.72 7.07 37.78
N ALA A 366 -12.91 6.54 38.08
CA ALA A 366 -13.85 6.04 37.07
C ALA A 366 -14.08 7.01 35.90
N PRO A 367 -14.22 8.34 36.11
CA PRO A 367 -14.40 9.28 35.00
C PRO A 367 -13.28 9.26 33.94
N PHE A 368 -12.04 8.91 34.33
CA PHE A 368 -10.92 8.79 33.39
C PHE A 368 -11.12 7.60 32.43
N PHE A 369 -11.45 6.42 32.98
CA PHE A 369 -11.67 5.22 32.20
C PHE A 369 -13.02 5.23 31.47
N GLU A 370 -14.06 5.83 32.05
CA GLU A 370 -15.35 6.05 31.37
C GLU A 370 -15.20 7.00 30.17
N CYS A 371 -14.42 8.08 30.32
CA CYS A 371 -14.12 8.97 29.19
C CYS A 371 -13.39 8.21 28.06
N ALA A 372 -12.41 7.38 28.41
CA ALA A 372 -11.69 6.54 27.45
C ALA A 372 -12.62 5.54 26.74
N ARG A 373 -13.59 4.97 27.48
CA ARG A 373 -14.54 3.98 26.97
C ARG A 373 -15.64 4.57 26.08
N HIS A 374 -16.14 5.76 26.39
CA HIS A 374 -17.41 6.25 25.82
C HIS A 374 -17.21 7.35 24.77
N CYS A 375 -16.12 8.11 24.84
CA CYS A 375 -15.82 9.17 23.90
C CYS A 375 -15.03 8.64 22.70
N HIS A 376 -15.70 7.98 21.74
CA HIS A 376 -15.08 7.42 20.53
C HIS A 376 -16.03 7.35 19.32
N SER A 377 -15.51 7.04 18.13
CA SER A 377 -16.30 6.70 16.94
C SER A 377 -16.14 5.23 16.51
N VAL A 378 -15.36 4.44 17.25
CA VAL A 378 -15.15 2.99 17.04
C VAL A 378 -16.47 2.20 16.96
N ARG A 379 -16.54 1.24 16.03
CA ARG A 379 -17.65 0.29 15.85
C ARG A 379 -17.19 -1.14 16.09
N GLU A 380 -18.08 -2.01 16.54
CA GLU A 380 -17.82 -3.45 16.63
C GLU A 380 -18.18 -4.14 15.31
N VAL A 381 -17.27 -4.99 14.83
CA VAL A 381 -17.43 -5.80 13.61
C VAL A 381 -17.21 -7.27 13.97
N GLU A 382 -18.00 -8.17 13.41
CA GLU A 382 -17.85 -9.61 13.62
C GLU A 382 -17.01 -10.23 12.50
N GLU A 383 -15.82 -10.71 12.83
CA GLU A 383 -14.90 -11.35 11.88
C GLU A 383 -14.59 -12.78 12.33
N ARG A 384 -14.99 -13.79 11.52
CA ARG A 384 -14.75 -15.21 11.79
C ARG A 384 -15.20 -15.68 13.20
N GLY A 385 -16.32 -15.12 13.71
CA GLY A 385 -16.86 -15.44 15.03
C GLY A 385 -16.15 -14.76 16.21
N ARG A 386 -15.32 -13.73 15.94
CA ARG A 386 -14.72 -12.86 16.97
C ARG A 386 -15.16 -11.41 16.75
N THR A 387 -15.52 -10.73 17.84
CA THR A 387 -15.79 -9.29 17.82
C THR A 387 -14.47 -8.53 17.73
N ARG A 388 -14.33 -7.67 16.72
CA ARG A 388 -13.19 -6.79 16.49
C ARG A 388 -13.64 -5.34 16.53
N LEU A 389 -12.88 -4.50 17.21
CA LEU A 389 -13.09 -3.05 17.23
C LEU A 389 -12.51 -2.42 15.95
N LEU A 390 -13.34 -1.68 15.23
CA LEU A 390 -13.02 -0.98 13.99
C LEU A 390 -13.11 0.54 14.23
N GLY A 391 -11.96 1.23 14.19
CA GLY A 391 -11.86 2.69 14.31
C GLY A 391 -10.40 3.13 14.40
N ASP A 392 -10.16 4.40 14.75
CA ASP A 392 -8.80 4.92 14.90
C ASP A 392 -8.03 4.14 16.00
N PRO A 393 -6.77 3.73 15.76
CA PRO A 393 -6.00 2.94 16.72
C PRO A 393 -5.88 3.57 18.10
N THR A 394 -5.84 4.91 18.19
CA THR A 394 -5.77 5.64 19.46
C THR A 394 -7.06 5.44 20.25
N GLU A 395 -8.21 5.46 19.59
CA GLU A 395 -9.50 5.22 20.25
C GLU A 395 -9.67 3.77 20.69
N VAL A 396 -9.29 2.82 19.83
CA VAL A 396 -9.31 1.39 20.17
C VAL A 396 -8.47 1.13 21.42
N ALA A 397 -7.28 1.73 21.50
CA ALA A 397 -6.39 1.62 22.67
C ALA A 397 -7.03 2.15 23.97
N LEU A 398 -7.80 3.24 23.88
CA LEU A 398 -8.50 3.82 25.03
C LEU A 398 -9.65 2.92 25.51
N ILE A 399 -10.39 2.33 24.58
CA ILE A 399 -11.45 1.36 24.90
C ILE A 399 -10.85 0.10 25.53
N GLU A 400 -9.82 -0.48 24.91
CA GLU A 400 -9.12 -1.65 25.46
C GLU A 400 -8.54 -1.39 26.86
N MET A 401 -8.01 -0.18 27.10
CA MET A 401 -7.54 0.23 28.41
C MET A 401 -8.68 0.23 29.44
N ALA A 402 -9.84 0.79 29.10
CA ALA A 402 -10.98 0.87 30.01
C ALA A 402 -11.61 -0.52 30.27
N ASP A 403 -11.74 -1.35 29.24
CA ASP A 403 -12.33 -2.70 29.34
C ASP A 403 -11.52 -3.66 30.21
N ARG A 404 -10.22 -3.42 30.38
CA ARG A 404 -9.37 -4.24 31.27
C ARG A 404 -9.71 -4.05 32.75
N VAL A 405 -10.22 -2.89 33.14
CA VAL A 405 -10.33 -2.49 34.55
C VAL A 405 -11.74 -2.13 34.98
N LEU A 406 -12.61 -1.68 34.07
CA LEU A 406 -14.00 -1.35 34.35
C LEU A 406 -14.96 -2.35 33.70
N PRO A 407 -15.96 -2.85 34.44
CA PRO A 407 -17.04 -3.64 33.86
C PRO A 407 -17.87 -2.80 32.89
N ALA A 408 -18.39 -3.45 31.84
CA ALA A 408 -19.23 -2.79 30.85
C ALA A 408 -20.56 -2.31 31.45
N ALA A 409 -20.74 -1.00 31.50
CA ALA A 409 -22.00 -0.37 31.87
C ALA A 409 -22.60 0.35 30.65
N PRO A 410 -23.90 0.12 30.33
CA PRO A 410 -24.54 0.81 29.22
C PRO A 410 -24.75 2.29 29.59
N MET A 411 -24.06 3.17 28.87
CA MET A 411 -24.27 4.63 28.89
C MET A 411 -24.66 5.11 27.50
N PRO A 412 -25.97 5.17 27.18
CA PRO A 412 -26.45 5.57 25.86
C PRO A 412 -25.94 6.95 25.47
N ARG A 413 -25.36 7.06 24.26
CA ARG A 413 -24.96 8.34 23.65
C ARG A 413 -26.22 9.10 23.26
N VAL A 414 -26.31 10.35 23.70
CA VAL A 414 -27.42 11.28 23.45
C VAL A 414 -27.06 12.29 22.37
N ASP A 415 -25.82 12.77 22.37
CA ASP A 415 -25.31 13.74 21.42
C ASP A 415 -23.79 13.58 21.24
N GLU A 416 -23.23 14.13 20.17
CA GLU A 416 -21.80 14.16 19.91
C GLU A 416 -21.37 15.44 19.21
N ILE A 417 -20.18 15.89 19.58
CA ILE A 417 -19.40 16.90 18.87
C ILE A 417 -18.20 16.16 18.27
N PRO A 418 -18.23 15.86 16.96
CA PRO A 418 -17.21 15.03 16.33
C PRO A 418 -15.82 15.69 16.41
N PHE A 419 -14.77 14.89 16.18
CA PHE A 419 -13.42 15.42 16.10
C PHE A 419 -13.32 16.46 14.99
N ASP A 420 -12.70 17.59 15.31
CA ASP A 420 -12.46 18.70 14.40
C ASP A 420 -10.98 19.06 14.46
N SER A 421 -10.33 19.15 13.29
CA SER A 421 -8.88 19.37 13.20
C SER A 421 -8.44 20.77 13.66
N ASP A 422 -9.32 21.77 13.59
CA ASP A 422 -9.05 23.12 14.08
C ASP A 422 -9.18 23.17 15.61
N ARG A 423 -10.21 22.51 16.16
CA ARG A 423 -10.41 22.41 17.62
C ARG A 423 -9.50 21.37 18.29
N ARG A 424 -9.04 20.34 17.56
CA ARG A 424 -8.22 19.21 18.02
C ARG A 424 -8.80 18.43 19.21
N ARG A 425 -10.13 18.30 19.25
CA ARG A 425 -10.85 17.58 20.31
C ARG A 425 -12.19 17.04 19.83
N MET A 426 -12.70 16.04 20.54
CA MET A 426 -14.01 15.40 20.36
C MET A 426 -14.73 15.39 21.71
N ALA A 427 -16.06 15.52 21.69
CA ALA A 427 -16.88 15.36 22.88
C ALA A 427 -18.11 14.50 22.61
N THR A 428 -18.54 13.72 23.59
CA THR A 428 -19.73 12.86 23.51
C THR A 428 -20.56 13.04 24.77
N LEU A 429 -21.87 13.16 24.61
CA LEU A 429 -22.82 13.35 25.70
C LEU A 429 -23.56 12.03 25.96
N HIS A 430 -23.55 11.59 27.20
CA HIS A 430 -24.13 10.31 27.61
C HIS A 430 -25.19 10.51 28.69
N ARG A 431 -26.19 9.62 28.70
CA ARG A 431 -27.18 9.53 29.78
C ARG A 431 -26.61 8.67 30.90
N ALA A 432 -26.31 9.28 32.04
CA ALA A 432 -25.88 8.63 33.28
C ALA A 432 -27.08 8.37 34.20
N ARG A 433 -26.88 7.68 35.33
CA ARG A 433 -27.94 7.44 36.33
C ARG A 433 -28.47 8.74 36.95
N ASP A 434 -27.58 9.70 37.18
CA ASP A 434 -27.87 10.95 37.89
C ASP A 434 -27.86 12.20 36.97
N GLY A 435 -28.14 12.02 35.67
CA GLY A 435 -28.26 13.12 34.71
C GLY A 435 -27.51 12.87 33.39
N ARG A 436 -26.93 13.91 32.81
CA ARG A 436 -26.12 13.82 31.60
C ARG A 436 -24.66 14.11 31.93
N VAL A 437 -23.76 13.33 31.36
CA VAL A 437 -22.31 13.55 31.47
C VAL A 437 -21.72 13.73 30.07
N LEU A 438 -20.92 14.77 29.92
CA LEU A 438 -20.11 15.00 28.74
C LEU A 438 -18.72 14.42 29.00
N TYR A 439 -18.24 13.60 28.09
CA TYR A 439 -16.84 13.20 28.02
C TYR A 439 -16.17 13.92 26.85
N CYS A 440 -14.96 14.41 27.06
CA CYS A 440 -14.18 15.15 26.09
C CYS A 440 -12.75 14.61 26.05
N LYS A 441 -12.24 14.37 24.84
CA LYS A 441 -10.85 13.99 24.62
C LYS A 441 -10.22 14.87 23.55
N GLY A 442 -8.94 15.18 23.70
CA GLY A 442 -8.22 15.96 22.70
C GLY A 442 -6.77 16.22 23.06
N ALA A 443 -6.14 17.08 22.26
CA ALA A 443 -4.78 17.52 22.52
C ALA A 443 -4.69 18.27 23.86
N PRO A 444 -3.64 18.06 24.69
CA PRO A 444 -3.50 18.73 25.98
C PRO A 444 -3.64 20.26 25.89
N GLU A 445 -3.06 20.90 24.87
CA GLU A 445 -3.13 22.34 24.65
C GLU A 445 -4.55 22.84 24.30
N SER A 446 -5.43 21.96 23.82
CA SER A 446 -6.82 22.29 23.49
C SER A 446 -7.77 22.08 24.68
N VAL A 447 -7.54 21.05 25.48
CA VAL A 447 -8.43 20.67 26.59
C VAL A 447 -8.06 21.38 27.89
N LEU A 448 -6.77 21.53 28.21
CA LEU A 448 -6.33 22.16 29.46
C LEU A 448 -6.87 23.58 29.65
N PRO A 449 -6.94 24.46 28.64
CA PRO A 449 -7.53 25.80 28.79
C PRO A 449 -9.01 25.80 29.19
N LEU A 450 -9.73 24.71 28.89
CA LEU A 450 -11.16 24.57 29.17
C LEU A 450 -11.43 23.91 30.53
N ALA A 451 -10.39 23.37 31.18
CA ALA A 451 -10.50 22.70 32.45
C ALA A 451 -10.31 23.68 33.62
N ALA A 452 -11.27 23.67 34.56
CA ALA A 452 -11.24 24.46 35.80
C ALA A 452 -10.71 23.64 36.99
N GLN A 453 -10.94 22.33 36.98
CA GLN A 453 -10.54 21.38 38.02
C GLN A 453 -9.83 20.18 37.40
N ALA A 454 -9.05 19.46 38.19
CA ALA A 454 -8.40 18.21 37.80
C ALA A 454 -8.63 17.14 38.87
N LEU A 455 -8.71 15.89 38.42
CA LEU A 455 -8.82 14.72 39.27
C LEU A 455 -7.42 14.29 39.75
N ASP A 456 -7.28 13.96 41.03
CA ASP A 456 -6.12 13.27 41.56
C ASP A 456 -6.26 11.74 41.47
N SER A 457 -5.19 10.99 41.75
CA SER A 457 -5.23 9.53 41.70
C SER A 457 -6.10 8.87 42.78
N ARG A 458 -6.65 9.64 43.73
CA ARG A 458 -7.54 9.18 44.79
C ARG A 458 -9.02 9.39 44.43
N GLY A 459 -9.30 10.12 43.35
CA GLY A 459 -10.66 10.46 42.91
C GLY A 459 -11.16 11.80 43.43
N GLU A 460 -10.30 12.61 44.05
CA GLU A 460 -10.66 13.94 44.54
C GLU A 460 -10.38 15.01 43.48
N THR A 461 -11.26 16.00 43.38
CA THR A 461 -11.11 17.12 42.43
C THR A 461 -10.38 18.28 43.09
N VAL A 462 -9.32 18.76 42.47
CA VAL A 462 -8.55 19.95 42.90
C VAL A 462 -8.66 21.08 41.87
N PRO A 463 -8.65 22.36 42.27
CA PRO A 463 -8.66 23.48 41.33
C PRO A 463 -7.35 23.53 40.52
N ILE A 464 -7.44 23.84 39.22
CA ILE A 464 -6.27 24.04 38.36
C ILE A 464 -5.75 25.46 38.54
N ASP A 465 -4.81 25.63 39.46
CA ASP A 465 -4.02 26.86 39.59
C ASP A 465 -2.89 26.94 38.53
N ALA A 466 -2.16 28.06 38.53
CA ALA A 466 -1.06 28.28 37.59
C ALA A 466 0.08 27.24 37.73
N ALA A 467 0.35 26.77 38.95
CA ALA A 467 1.41 25.82 39.23
C ALA A 467 1.05 24.41 38.73
N LEU A 468 -0.17 23.95 39.01
CA LEU A 468 -0.69 22.68 38.51
C LEU A 468 -0.80 22.69 36.98
N ARG A 469 -1.25 23.79 36.38
CA ARG A 469 -1.31 23.95 34.92
C ARG A 469 0.07 23.81 34.29
N ALA A 470 1.10 24.46 34.85
CA ALA A 470 2.47 24.33 34.38
C ALA A 470 3.01 22.90 34.53
N ARG A 471 2.68 22.21 35.64
CA ARG A 471 3.10 20.81 35.86
C ARG A 471 2.42 19.84 34.90
N LEU A 472 1.14 20.03 34.59
CA LEU A 472 0.42 19.21 33.61
C LEU A 472 0.98 19.40 32.20
N ALA A 473 1.30 20.65 31.82
CA ALA A 473 1.95 20.94 30.54
C ALA A 473 3.34 20.28 30.46
N ALA A 474 4.18 20.44 31.49
CA ALA A 474 5.49 19.82 31.56
C ALA A 474 5.44 18.28 31.52
N ALA A 475 4.42 17.67 32.15
CA ALA A 475 4.21 16.24 32.09
C ALA A 475 3.82 15.77 30.69
N ALA A 476 2.98 16.53 29.98
CA ALA A 476 2.66 16.23 28.59
C ALA A 476 3.92 16.28 27.71
N ASP A 477 4.78 17.28 27.91
CA ASP A 477 6.05 17.41 27.19
C ASP A 477 7.00 16.24 27.53
N GLU A 478 7.16 15.88 28.80
CA GLU A 478 7.98 14.72 29.23
C GLU A 478 7.48 13.42 28.58
N MET A 479 6.18 13.19 28.57
CA MET A 479 5.59 12.00 27.95
C MET A 479 5.83 11.98 26.44
N ALA A 480 5.72 13.12 25.77
CA ALA A 480 6.04 13.26 24.34
C ALA A 480 7.53 13.03 24.04
N GLU A 481 8.44 13.46 24.92
CA GLU A 481 9.88 13.20 24.81
C GLU A 481 10.24 11.71 24.90
N HIS A 482 9.45 10.94 25.64
CA HIS A 482 9.55 9.48 25.69
C HIS A 482 8.86 8.78 24.51
N GLY A 483 8.36 9.54 23.53
CA GLY A 483 7.72 9.02 22.33
C GLY A 483 6.25 8.62 22.50
N LEU A 484 5.60 9.06 23.58
CA LEU A 484 4.18 8.79 23.80
C LEU A 484 3.32 9.83 23.08
N ARG A 485 2.25 9.39 22.42
CA ARG A 485 1.15 10.28 21.99
C ARG A 485 0.33 10.62 23.22
N VAL A 486 0.21 11.91 23.55
CA VAL A 486 -0.48 12.37 24.76
C VAL A 486 -1.86 12.90 24.42
N LEU A 487 -2.89 12.44 25.13
CA LEU A 487 -4.23 13.00 25.10
C LEU A 487 -4.65 13.46 26.49
N ALA A 488 -5.45 14.51 26.54
CA ALA A 488 -6.16 14.93 27.74
C ALA A 488 -7.58 14.35 27.72
N LEU A 489 -7.97 13.72 28.82
CA LEU A 489 -9.33 13.22 29.05
C LEU A 489 -10.00 14.11 30.09
N ALA A 490 -11.21 14.57 29.79
CA ALA A 490 -11.96 15.47 30.64
C ALA A 490 -13.45 15.11 30.63
N PHE A 491 -14.15 15.49 31.70
CA PHE A 491 -15.57 15.23 31.84
C PHE A 491 -16.29 16.39 32.51
N ARG A 492 -17.61 16.44 32.35
CA ARG A 492 -18.47 17.41 33.03
C ARG A 492 -19.89 16.88 33.17
N ALA A 493 -20.51 17.09 34.32
CA ALA A 493 -21.96 16.92 34.48
C ALA A 493 -22.68 18.08 33.78
N VAL A 494 -23.58 17.76 32.84
CA VAL A 494 -24.29 18.75 32.02
C VAL A 494 -25.76 18.83 32.45
N PRO A 495 -26.23 19.98 32.98
CA PRO A 495 -27.63 20.19 33.33
C PRO A 495 -28.57 20.04 32.12
N GLU A 496 -29.83 19.71 32.36
CA GLU A 496 -30.85 19.75 31.30
C GLU A 496 -31.06 21.19 30.79
N GLY A 497 -31.25 21.34 29.47
CA GLY A 497 -31.50 22.65 28.84
C GLY A 497 -30.26 23.53 28.56
N LEU A 498 -29.04 23.11 28.93
CA LEU A 498 -27.82 23.84 28.58
C LEU A 498 -27.64 23.91 27.04
N PRO A 499 -27.29 25.07 26.45
CA PRO A 499 -26.96 25.17 25.03
C PRO A 499 -25.72 24.33 24.67
N ARG A 500 -25.72 23.77 23.46
CA ARG A 500 -24.62 22.94 22.95
C ARG A 500 -23.26 23.65 22.96
N GLU A 501 -23.25 24.96 22.76
CA GLU A 501 -22.04 25.80 22.73
C GLU A 501 -21.34 25.87 24.09
N ASP A 502 -22.06 25.65 25.19
CA ASP A 502 -21.54 25.72 26.55
C ASP A 502 -21.13 24.35 27.12
N PHE A 503 -21.31 23.26 26.36
CA PHE A 503 -20.99 21.91 26.79
C PHE A 503 -19.51 21.78 27.18
N GLU A 504 -18.60 22.32 26.35
CA GLU A 504 -17.15 22.17 26.50
C GLU A 504 -16.49 23.16 27.48
N ARG A 505 -17.26 23.93 28.26
CA ARG A 505 -16.74 24.89 29.27
C ARG A 505 -16.58 24.23 30.65
N ASP A 506 -15.76 24.82 31.52
CA ASP A 506 -15.58 24.43 32.93
C ASP A 506 -15.43 22.90 33.15
N LEU A 507 -14.59 22.28 32.33
CA LEU A 507 -14.38 20.84 32.38
C LEU A 507 -13.60 20.44 33.65
N VAL A 508 -13.78 19.20 34.08
CA VAL A 508 -12.90 18.53 35.04
C VAL A 508 -11.94 17.66 34.26
N LEU A 509 -10.65 17.95 34.31
CA LEU A 509 -9.61 17.12 33.72
C LEU A 509 -9.52 15.80 34.49
N ALA A 510 -9.92 14.69 33.88
CA ALA A 510 -9.79 13.37 34.48
C ALA A 510 -8.31 12.93 34.55
N GLY A 511 -7.51 13.32 33.56
CA GLY A 511 -6.07 13.05 33.53
C GLY A 511 -5.50 13.16 32.12
N LEU A 512 -4.18 13.07 32.02
CA LEU A 512 -3.48 12.86 30.75
C LEU A 512 -3.22 11.36 30.56
N VAL A 513 -3.30 10.90 29.31
CA VAL A 513 -2.97 9.53 28.92
C VAL A 513 -1.90 9.53 27.85
N GLY A 514 -0.87 8.72 28.03
CA GLY A 514 0.22 8.50 27.11
C GLY A 514 0.05 7.16 26.43
N LEU A 515 -0.05 7.21 25.11
CA LEU A 515 -0.19 6.05 24.24
C LEU A 515 1.12 5.81 23.51
N ALA A 516 1.65 4.59 23.60
CA ALA A 516 2.83 4.16 22.86
C ALA A 516 2.41 3.41 21.59
N ASP A 517 3.16 3.63 20.52
CA ASP A 517 3.16 2.80 19.31
C ASP A 517 4.45 1.97 19.33
N PRO A 518 4.40 0.70 19.79
CA PRO A 518 5.61 -0.07 20.01
C PRO A 518 6.33 -0.36 18.69
N PRO A 519 7.67 -0.29 18.65
CA PRO A 519 8.43 -0.77 17.50
C PRO A 519 8.28 -2.29 17.38
N ARG A 520 8.28 -2.79 16.14
CA ARG A 520 8.23 -4.23 15.90
C ARG A 520 9.53 -4.90 16.40
N PRO A 521 9.47 -6.05 17.09
CA PRO A 521 10.64 -6.65 17.76
C PRO A 521 11.76 -7.06 16.80
N GLU A 522 11.43 -7.37 15.55
CA GLU A 522 12.38 -7.74 14.48
C GLU A 522 13.16 -6.56 13.88
N VAL A 523 12.64 -5.34 13.97
CA VAL A 523 13.16 -4.16 13.25
C VAL A 523 14.62 -3.84 13.64
N PRO A 524 15.02 -3.87 14.92
CA PRO A 524 16.41 -3.61 15.28
C PRO A 524 17.41 -4.56 14.61
N GLY A 525 17.08 -5.85 14.54
CA GLY A 525 17.93 -6.86 13.87
C GLY A 525 17.98 -6.67 12.36
N ALA A 526 16.86 -6.30 11.74
CA ALA A 526 16.79 -6.02 10.32
C ALA A 526 17.60 -4.77 9.93
N ILE A 527 17.51 -3.69 10.72
CA ILE A 527 18.32 -2.46 10.51
C ILE A 527 19.81 -2.77 10.61
N ALA A 528 20.23 -3.54 11.62
CA ALA A 528 21.62 -3.94 11.78
C ALA A 528 22.13 -4.74 10.56
N THR A 529 21.28 -5.64 10.03
CA THR A 529 21.60 -6.43 8.83
C THR A 529 21.71 -5.54 7.59
N CYS A 530 20.77 -4.63 7.37
CA CYS A 530 20.85 -3.63 6.29
C CYS A 530 22.17 -2.84 6.35
N ARG A 531 22.53 -2.33 7.53
CA ARG A 531 23.78 -1.58 7.72
C ARG A 531 25.01 -2.43 7.40
N SER A 532 25.05 -3.69 7.84
CA SER A 532 26.14 -4.62 7.53
C SER A 532 26.26 -4.93 6.02
N ALA A 533 25.14 -4.85 5.30
CA ALA A 533 25.05 -5.07 3.86
C ALA A 533 25.33 -3.81 3.03
N GLY A 534 25.74 -2.71 3.68
CA GLY A 534 26.04 -1.41 3.07
C GLY A 534 24.80 -0.59 2.69
N ILE A 535 23.63 -0.92 3.24
CA ILE A 535 22.37 -0.26 2.92
C ILE A 535 22.06 0.78 4.00
N ARG A 536 21.88 2.02 3.58
CA ARG A 536 21.49 3.12 4.47
C ARG A 536 19.98 3.08 4.72
N VAL A 537 19.54 3.21 5.97
CA VAL A 537 18.11 3.34 6.31
C VAL A 537 17.84 4.78 6.75
N ILE A 538 16.82 5.42 6.19
CA ILE A 538 16.44 6.81 6.49
C ILE A 538 14.96 6.84 6.89
N MET A 539 14.68 7.29 8.11
CA MET A 539 13.30 7.49 8.58
C MET A 539 12.74 8.81 8.06
N VAL A 540 11.56 8.75 7.43
CA VAL A 540 10.85 9.91 6.87
C VAL A 540 9.38 9.82 7.29
N THR A 541 8.99 10.60 8.31
CA THR A 541 7.68 10.46 8.96
C THR A 541 6.92 11.77 9.15
N GLY A 542 5.60 11.69 9.14
CA GLY A 542 4.70 12.78 9.52
C GLY A 542 4.66 13.05 11.04
N ASP A 543 5.23 12.16 11.85
CA ASP A 543 5.18 12.24 13.31
C ASP A 543 6.01 13.39 13.90
N HIS A 544 5.79 13.62 15.20
CA HIS A 544 6.51 14.64 15.97
C HIS A 544 8.03 14.38 15.98
N PRO A 545 8.89 15.43 15.91
CA PRO A 545 10.34 15.26 15.94
C PRO A 545 10.87 14.48 17.15
N GLN A 546 10.29 14.71 18.33
CA GLN A 546 10.68 14.01 19.56
C GLN A 546 10.34 12.52 19.49
N THR A 547 9.13 12.17 19.04
CA THR A 547 8.69 10.78 18.87
C THR A 547 9.55 10.05 17.84
N ALA A 548 9.79 10.66 16.68
CA ALA A 548 10.64 10.09 15.65
C ALA A 548 12.07 9.83 16.17
N ARG A 549 12.62 10.77 16.94
CA ARG A 549 13.95 10.61 17.57
C ARG A 549 13.98 9.51 18.62
N ALA A 550 12.93 9.40 19.45
CA ALA A 550 12.82 8.36 20.46
C ALA A 550 12.76 6.97 19.81
N ILE A 551 11.89 6.78 18.81
CA ILE A 551 11.78 5.52 18.06
C ILE A 551 13.08 5.19 17.34
N ALA A 552 13.71 6.16 16.67
CA ALA A 552 15.00 5.97 15.98
C ALA A 552 16.10 5.45 16.93
N ARG A 553 16.10 5.89 18.20
CA ARG A 553 17.03 5.37 19.22
C ARG A 553 16.66 3.97 19.68
N GLN A 554 15.38 3.74 19.96
CA GLN A 554 14.88 2.44 20.43
C GLN A 554 15.16 1.32 19.43
N ILE A 555 14.99 1.58 18.14
CA ILE A 555 15.21 0.59 17.08
C ILE A 555 16.67 0.47 16.63
N GLY A 556 17.59 1.24 17.23
CA GLY A 556 19.00 1.22 16.85
C GLY A 556 19.29 1.86 15.48
N LEU A 557 18.36 2.66 14.94
CA LEU A 557 18.60 3.46 13.73
C LEU A 557 19.72 4.45 14.02
N ALA A 558 19.53 5.38 14.94
CA ALA A 558 20.54 6.39 15.25
C ALA A 558 20.57 6.75 16.73
N GLN A 559 21.77 6.88 17.31
CA GLN A 559 21.91 7.35 18.70
C GLN A 559 21.63 8.85 18.85
N ALA A 560 22.13 9.65 17.91
CA ALA A 560 21.96 11.10 17.88
C ALA A 560 21.64 11.59 16.46
N PRO A 561 20.44 11.29 15.94
CA PRO A 561 20.09 11.68 14.58
C PRO A 561 19.93 13.18 14.43
N VAL A 562 20.30 13.70 13.26
CA VAL A 562 19.97 15.06 12.84
C VAL A 562 18.52 15.06 12.38
N VAL A 563 17.66 15.78 13.11
CA VAL A 563 16.24 15.89 12.78
C VAL A 563 15.99 17.09 11.87
N VAL A 564 15.51 16.83 10.66
CA VAL A 564 15.03 17.86 9.72
C VAL A 564 13.51 17.85 9.72
N THR A 565 12.91 18.95 10.16
CA THR A 565 11.45 19.10 10.14
C THR A 565 10.93 19.43 8.74
N GLY A 566 9.67 19.10 8.44
CA GLY A 566 9.03 19.50 7.18
C GLY A 566 9.08 21.00 6.89
N ALA A 567 9.01 21.85 7.93
CA ALA A 567 9.14 23.30 7.77
C ALA A 567 10.56 23.73 7.37
N GLN A 568 11.59 23.05 7.88
CA GLN A 568 12.98 23.28 7.48
C GLN A 568 13.21 22.76 6.05
N LEU A 569 12.73 21.55 5.75
CA LEU A 569 12.83 20.93 4.44
C LEU A 569 12.19 21.80 3.34
N ALA A 570 11.03 22.41 3.61
CA ALA A 570 10.37 23.33 2.68
C ALA A 570 11.24 24.55 2.32
N ARG A 571 12.09 25.01 3.23
CA ARG A 571 12.99 26.16 3.01
C ARG A 571 14.32 25.76 2.37
N MET A 572 14.65 24.47 2.35
CA MET A 572 15.89 23.99 1.74
C MET A 572 15.78 24.06 0.22
N THR A 573 16.81 24.57 -0.44
CA THR A 573 17.02 24.36 -1.87
C THR A 573 17.41 22.90 -2.14
N ASP A 574 17.32 22.46 -3.40
CA ASP A 574 17.73 21.11 -3.77
C ASP A 574 19.20 20.85 -3.42
N ALA A 575 20.10 21.83 -3.61
CA ALA A 575 21.49 21.71 -3.22
C ALA A 575 21.68 21.57 -1.69
N GLN A 576 20.90 22.29 -0.88
CA GLN A 576 20.95 22.17 0.58
C GLN A 576 20.45 20.81 1.06
N LEU A 577 19.38 20.29 0.44
CA LEU A 577 18.88 18.94 0.73
C LEU A 577 19.92 17.87 0.37
N GLN A 578 20.57 18.02 -0.79
CA GLN A 578 21.65 17.13 -1.22
C GLN A 578 22.80 17.07 -0.21
N LEU A 579 23.25 18.23 0.28
CA LEU A 579 24.28 18.35 1.31
C LEU A 579 23.83 17.77 2.66
N ALA A 580 22.55 17.92 3.02
CA ALA A 580 22.02 17.34 4.25
C ALA A 580 22.07 15.81 4.17
N LEU A 581 21.74 15.23 3.01
CA LEU A 581 21.79 13.79 2.77
C LEU A 581 23.23 13.25 2.74
N ASP A 582 24.25 14.06 2.39
CA ASP A 582 25.67 13.65 2.39
C ASP A 582 26.32 13.54 3.77
N ARG A 583 25.64 14.03 4.81
CA ARG A 583 26.19 13.99 6.17
C ARG A 583 26.41 12.54 6.61
N SER A 584 27.55 12.32 7.27
CA SER A 584 27.90 11.05 7.93
C SER A 584 26.99 10.74 9.11
N GLU A 585 26.37 11.77 9.70
CA GLU A 585 25.35 11.64 10.74
C GLU A 585 24.05 11.12 10.11
N GLU A 586 23.39 10.19 10.81
CA GLU A 586 22.10 9.69 10.36
C GLU A 586 21.04 10.79 10.45
N VAL A 587 20.49 11.17 9.29
CA VAL A 587 19.44 12.16 9.17
C VAL A 587 18.08 11.48 9.27
N LEU A 588 17.16 12.08 10.00
CA LEU A 588 15.74 11.71 9.99
C LEU A 588 14.88 12.92 9.63
N PHE A 589 13.77 12.66 8.97
CA PHE A 589 12.81 13.70 8.58
C PHE A 589 11.51 13.51 9.36
N ALA A 590 11.02 14.58 9.99
CA ALA A 590 9.83 14.56 10.86
C ALA A 590 8.84 15.67 10.49
N ARG A 591 7.54 15.48 10.80
CA ARG A 591 6.44 16.35 10.35
C ARG A 591 6.51 16.67 8.85
N VAL A 592 6.83 15.68 8.02
CA VAL A 592 6.87 15.85 6.56
C VAL A 592 5.53 15.54 5.91
N THR A 593 5.21 16.27 4.84
CA THR A 593 4.05 16.00 3.99
C THR A 593 4.36 14.93 2.93
N ALA A 594 3.33 14.38 2.27
CA ALA A 594 3.49 13.39 1.20
C ALA A 594 4.44 13.88 0.08
N ASP A 595 4.27 15.12 -0.39
CA ASP A 595 5.15 15.73 -1.41
C ASP A 595 6.60 15.83 -0.94
N GLN A 596 6.81 16.10 0.35
CA GLN A 596 8.13 16.17 0.94
C GLN A 596 8.79 14.80 1.05
N LYS A 597 8.02 13.73 1.33
CA LYS A 597 8.52 12.35 1.29
C LYS A 597 9.04 12.01 -0.11
N MET A 598 8.23 12.29 -1.13
CA MET A 598 8.61 12.11 -2.54
C MET A 598 9.85 12.94 -2.90
N ARG A 599 9.94 14.19 -2.43
CA ARG A 599 11.12 15.05 -2.68
C ARG A 599 12.41 14.47 -2.12
N VAL A 600 12.37 13.84 -0.93
CA VAL A 600 13.53 13.15 -0.35
C VAL A 600 13.95 11.96 -1.21
N VAL A 601 12.97 11.14 -1.66
CA VAL A 601 13.23 10.03 -2.58
C VAL A 601 13.88 10.51 -3.87
N GLU A 602 13.34 11.56 -4.51
CA GLU A 602 13.92 12.13 -5.73
C GLU A 602 15.34 12.66 -5.51
N ALA A 603 15.60 13.30 -4.37
CA ALA A 603 16.93 13.81 -4.06
C ALA A 603 17.95 12.66 -3.97
N LEU A 604 17.62 11.55 -3.30
CA LEU A 604 18.48 10.36 -3.24
C LEU A 604 18.72 9.77 -4.63
N LYS A 605 17.67 9.64 -5.46
CA LYS A 605 17.80 9.14 -6.84
C LYS A 605 18.72 10.01 -7.69
N ARG A 606 18.66 11.35 -7.53
CA ARG A 606 19.57 12.28 -8.24
C ARG A 606 21.03 12.11 -7.83
N LYS A 607 21.32 11.48 -6.69
CA LYS A 607 22.69 11.09 -6.28
C LYS A 607 23.17 9.77 -6.90
N GLY A 608 22.31 9.07 -7.63
CA GLY A 608 22.60 7.76 -8.17
C GLY A 608 22.35 6.61 -7.17
N GLU A 609 21.69 6.88 -6.04
CA GLU A 609 21.25 5.84 -5.12
C GLU A 609 20.08 5.06 -5.72
N VAL A 610 20.03 3.75 -5.47
CA VAL A 610 18.87 2.91 -5.78
C VAL A 610 17.97 2.90 -4.56
N VAL A 611 16.83 3.58 -4.66
CA VAL A 611 15.98 3.90 -3.52
C VAL A 611 14.84 2.90 -3.40
N ALA A 612 14.82 2.14 -2.30
CA ALA A 612 13.64 1.42 -1.86
C ALA A 612 12.85 2.32 -0.88
N ALA A 613 11.57 2.55 -1.14
CA ALA A 613 10.69 3.28 -0.22
C ALA A 613 9.68 2.34 0.42
N THR A 614 9.44 2.48 1.72
CA THR A 614 8.48 1.66 2.47
C THR A 614 7.45 2.55 3.16
N GLY A 615 6.20 2.12 3.18
CA GLY A 615 5.10 2.84 3.81
C GLY A 615 3.80 2.04 3.84
N ASP A 616 2.86 2.47 4.66
CA ASP A 616 1.55 1.85 4.84
C ASP A 616 0.41 2.82 4.49
N GLY A 617 0.62 4.13 4.59
CA GLY A 617 -0.43 5.14 4.43
C GLY A 617 -0.58 5.71 3.01
N VAL A 618 -1.71 6.39 2.79
CA VAL A 618 -1.99 7.19 1.58
C VAL A 618 -0.90 8.23 1.33
N ASN A 619 -0.35 8.79 2.42
CA ASN A 619 0.71 9.80 2.38
C ASN A 619 2.04 9.26 1.80
N ASP A 620 2.22 7.95 1.75
CA ASP A 620 3.43 7.32 1.24
C ASP A 620 3.34 7.01 -0.26
N ALA A 621 2.13 6.89 -0.80
CA ALA A 621 1.90 6.48 -2.18
C ALA A 621 2.72 7.27 -3.23
N PRO A 622 2.87 8.61 -3.17
CA PRO A 622 3.71 9.35 -4.10
C PRO A 622 5.20 8.96 -4.00
N ALA A 623 5.70 8.76 -2.78
CA ALA A 623 7.09 8.37 -2.54
C ALA A 623 7.34 6.92 -2.99
N LEU A 624 6.41 6.00 -2.70
CA LEU A 624 6.45 4.61 -3.16
C LEU A 624 6.50 4.53 -4.69
N LYS A 625 5.64 5.29 -5.37
CA LYS A 625 5.58 5.31 -6.84
C LYS A 625 6.84 5.89 -7.48
N ARG A 626 7.50 6.82 -6.80
CA ARG A 626 8.68 7.53 -7.31
C ARG A 626 10.00 6.81 -7.04
N ALA A 627 10.02 5.96 -6.02
CA ALA A 627 11.15 5.11 -5.68
C ALA A 627 11.53 4.18 -6.84
N ASP A 628 12.72 3.58 -6.77
CA ASP A 628 13.08 2.49 -7.69
C ASP A 628 12.34 1.21 -7.33
N ILE A 629 12.02 1.05 -6.04
CA ILE A 629 11.15 0.00 -5.49
C ILE A 629 10.22 0.62 -4.46
N GLY A 630 8.92 0.65 -4.73
CA GLY A 630 7.91 0.91 -3.71
C GLY A 630 7.54 -0.36 -2.94
N ILE A 631 7.54 -0.32 -1.61
CA ILE A 631 7.22 -1.44 -0.72
C ILE A 631 6.06 -1.05 0.19
N ALA A 632 4.95 -1.78 0.13
CA ALA A 632 3.80 -1.55 1.00
C ALA A 632 3.62 -2.65 2.03
N MET A 633 3.03 -2.29 3.17
CA MET A 633 2.53 -3.24 4.16
C MET A 633 1.28 -3.96 3.63
N GLY A 634 1.22 -5.28 3.82
CA GLY A 634 0.17 -6.13 3.28
C GLY A 634 -1.10 -6.13 4.13
N VAL A 635 -0.96 -6.10 5.46
CA VAL A 635 -2.07 -6.13 6.43
C VAL A 635 -2.44 -4.72 6.89
N ALA A 636 -1.47 -3.96 7.43
CA ALA A 636 -1.68 -2.60 7.93
C ALA A 636 -1.74 -1.54 6.81
N GLY A 637 -1.20 -1.87 5.62
CA GLY A 637 -1.21 -0.94 4.51
C GLY A 637 -2.60 -0.61 3.99
N THR A 638 -2.79 0.65 3.65
CA THR A 638 -3.89 1.18 2.85
C THR A 638 -3.89 0.56 1.45
N ASP A 639 -5.05 0.48 0.81
CA ASP A 639 -5.13 -0.02 -0.57
C ASP A 639 -4.32 0.85 -1.52
N VAL A 640 -4.36 2.17 -1.32
CA VAL A 640 -3.57 3.16 -2.07
C VAL A 640 -2.07 2.87 -1.99
N ALA A 641 -1.54 2.58 -0.80
CA ALA A 641 -0.14 2.25 -0.62
C ALA A 641 0.22 0.95 -1.34
N ARG A 642 -0.62 -0.10 -1.18
CA ARG A 642 -0.45 -1.39 -1.87
C ARG A 642 -0.48 -1.25 -3.39
N GLU A 643 -1.35 -0.39 -3.92
CA GLU A 643 -1.46 -0.15 -5.36
C GLU A 643 -0.26 0.64 -5.90
N ALA A 644 0.22 1.63 -5.15
CA ALA A 644 1.39 2.41 -5.53
C ALA A 644 2.70 1.62 -5.51
N ALA A 645 2.79 0.60 -4.65
CA ALA A 645 3.98 -0.22 -4.44
C ALA A 645 4.22 -1.29 -5.52
N ASP A 646 5.49 -1.59 -5.77
CA ASP A 646 5.96 -2.68 -6.63
C ASP A 646 6.08 -4.02 -5.88
N MET A 647 6.22 -3.96 -4.55
CA MET A 647 6.30 -5.11 -3.65
C MET A 647 5.37 -4.92 -2.45
N VAL A 648 4.76 -6.00 -1.97
CA VAL A 648 3.89 -6.02 -0.79
C VAL A 648 4.42 -7.02 0.22
N LEU A 649 4.58 -6.60 1.48
CA LEU A 649 4.97 -7.47 2.59
C LEU A 649 3.73 -8.10 3.22
N LEU A 650 3.50 -9.38 2.95
CA LEU A 650 2.28 -10.10 3.34
C LEU A 650 2.11 -10.25 4.86
N ASP A 651 3.19 -10.09 5.63
CA ASP A 651 3.26 -10.24 7.08
C ASP A 651 3.53 -8.91 7.83
N ASP A 652 3.60 -7.79 7.10
CA ASP A 652 4.03 -6.47 7.60
C ASP A 652 5.39 -6.46 8.29
N ASN A 653 6.24 -7.45 8.00
CA ASN A 653 7.50 -7.62 8.70
C ASN A 653 8.63 -6.93 7.91
N PHE A 654 9.26 -5.92 8.52
CA PHE A 654 10.38 -5.21 7.91
C PHE A 654 11.57 -6.15 7.59
N ALA A 655 11.79 -7.22 8.35
CA ALA A 655 12.83 -8.21 8.08
C ALA A 655 12.60 -8.97 6.75
N SER A 656 11.36 -9.06 6.28
CA SER A 656 11.04 -9.64 4.96
C SER A 656 11.67 -8.83 3.81
N ILE A 657 11.91 -7.53 4.00
CA ILE A 657 12.68 -6.70 3.05
C ILE A 657 14.12 -7.20 2.96
N VAL A 658 14.76 -7.49 4.10
CA VAL A 658 16.14 -7.99 4.14
C VAL A 658 16.24 -9.32 3.38
N ALA A 659 15.31 -10.24 3.64
CA ALA A 659 15.24 -11.51 2.94
C ALA A 659 15.01 -11.36 1.43
N ALA A 660 14.20 -10.37 1.03
CA ALA A 660 13.95 -10.09 -0.38
C ALA A 660 15.16 -9.44 -1.07
N ILE A 661 15.91 -8.57 -0.38
CA ILE A 661 17.19 -8.03 -0.87
C ILE A 661 18.23 -9.14 -1.04
N GLU A 662 18.31 -10.09 -0.10
CA GLU A 662 19.17 -11.27 -0.20
C GLU A 662 18.86 -12.07 -1.48
N GLU A 663 17.59 -12.41 -1.71
CA GLU A 663 17.16 -13.12 -2.92
C GLU A 663 17.41 -12.31 -4.20
N GLY A 664 17.20 -10.99 -4.18
CA GLY A 664 17.48 -10.10 -5.30
C GLY A 664 18.96 -10.08 -5.67
N ARG A 665 19.84 -9.95 -4.67
CA ARG A 665 21.30 -10.01 -4.85
C ARG A 665 21.76 -11.38 -5.35
N ALA A 666 21.21 -12.46 -4.79
CA ALA A 666 21.54 -13.82 -5.22
C ALA A 666 21.16 -14.05 -6.68
N VAL A 667 20.00 -13.57 -7.13
CA VAL A 667 19.56 -13.75 -8.52
C VAL A 667 20.36 -12.88 -9.48
N PHE A 668 20.72 -11.66 -9.08
CA PHE A 668 21.64 -10.85 -9.86
C PHE A 668 23.00 -11.55 -10.07
N GLN A 669 23.54 -12.18 -9.01
CA GLN A 669 24.78 -12.97 -9.11
C GLN A 669 24.61 -14.24 -9.95
N ASN A 670 23.46 -14.91 -9.90
CA ASN A 670 23.20 -16.12 -10.68
C ASN A 670 22.97 -15.85 -12.18
N ILE A 671 22.50 -14.65 -12.53
CA ILE A 671 22.31 -14.23 -13.93
C ILE A 671 23.65 -13.86 -14.59
N ARG A 672 24.57 -13.26 -13.82
CA ARG A 672 25.91 -12.89 -14.27
C ARG A 672 26.82 -14.12 -14.41
#